data_AF-A0A1M7DNK3-F1
#
_entry.id   AF-A0A1M7DNK3-F1
#
_cell.length_a   1.000
_cell.length_b   1.000
_cell.length_c   1.000
_cell.angle_alpha   90.00
_cell.angle_beta   90.00
_cell.angle_gamma   90.00
#
_symmetry.space_group_name_H-M   'P 1'
#
loop_
_entity.id
_entity.type
_entity.pdbx_description
1 polymer ?
#
loop_
_entity_poly.entity_id
_entity_poly.type
_entity_poly.pdbx_seq_one_letter_code
_entity_poly.pdbx_strand_id
1 'polypeptide(L)'
;MGILVLPQLLPAQVNYATGAVQANIPIYQFSNNSRLNMSVSLDYTGANGIRVNEIAPPTGLGWSLNAGGVVSRVVNNKPDDQYGNIAGKTSMLGRLYSGQTDVTDCFSDVTSSIIDDANLLDRQADYFSFDLNGRTGTFVIKTKANGETEFSVAGLEDNKLKVQVVEEDMSASNIITRISKFIITTEEGIQYVFSEKELTELMTSNKAISTEYVPGESLIPTGYALFIDPNNPPPPPEKISINLWKTGKYVINNWYLSEIRNPLNQQNISFTYNTYDKDFILLSQPVMNAIVNSDGTTSQTSYTIVNQRFVGKLKRLMQIDLPENKKVKFSYNMNRIDMPEDGMLSSIDIYSNDAKMNGFGFQYAYTHLYSMATPEVAATRPASEIQYMKLLLVGITRTAGPVTPFLDLQYKLGTGTPPRSSVWQDQYGYYTGSMVGLNNTYANCFNYEARKMAINHTEWSDLLRMSAQNGMLSRMTYPTGGYTEYTYEPNDVMAGSSFQYTGGVRVSKILIHDGINHANDQITTYKYKLTNGNSSGTGFETPVYSLDMNTFYAKTSIHGASRVIFVAANVALGFGGTYCNMASAFTSTTGFLKIIDDIVSVFAGGRSISTETVTTRTWSMQPLQSTNPLPAVYSRVEIINGTESQNLGKSVVDLTSYIDRAAIVPALATPFSARQRLEQWAIGLPKRVATFNAAGELVKEEVKQYAFTTNTLTDNGLLSCKCGLTNTYSNIVVPNSYLPQFMTFIKDVYSPVTGRAEVSKYIVRNYYPDNTFQAEEQSYEYDPFYYNLKVVRSTTSKGETIERRIYYPYNYTTSAGIAMMMSANYINAPVGAEIFLLRNGQEPKMIDGYFSNFELVGDGDIRPTSKYIFQSAKAVPESEVGPFNQQLYRNPAYFKKAIDYTYDNAGNMIQANEGGIIRNYLYNDRGFPVAAITNASLFEVAFTGFESTLNKGGWIYSGQPSAAIKPTPQFPYVIEQNPASGLYFYYIAGYPITRSAAGLVAGKKYRISYWKKKEGATAATPLDINYPNTVKQTNNFETYTCFEHEFTAGSADIVISGVGALDNLRLYPADAFMTTYDYDAKGNVTSIIDLNDIVTQYQYDNSSRVNRILDMKGSILKAVDYTF
;
A
#
# COMPACT_ATOMS: atom_id res chain seq x y z
N MET A 1 15.82 -3.35 -17.43
CA MET A 1 15.95 -1.92 -17.75
C MET A 1 15.02 -1.16 -16.83
N GLY A 2 15.57 -0.41 -15.87
CA GLY A 2 14.78 0.50 -15.03
C GLY A 2 14.53 1.79 -15.78
N ILE A 3 13.39 1.90 -16.44
CA ILE A 3 12.94 3.20 -16.96
C ILE A 3 12.53 4.02 -15.74
N LEU A 4 13.14 5.19 -15.56
CA LEU A 4 12.71 6.20 -14.61
C LEU A 4 11.46 6.89 -15.17
N VAL A 5 10.38 6.12 -15.36
CA VAL A 5 9.05 6.68 -15.62
C VAL A 5 8.56 7.18 -14.28
N LEU A 6 8.48 8.50 -14.09
CA LEU A 6 7.50 9.00 -13.14
C LEU A 6 6.13 8.64 -13.73
N PRO A 7 5.31 7.81 -13.07
CA PRO A 7 3.93 7.66 -13.48
C PRO A 7 3.33 9.07 -13.60
N GLN A 8 2.65 9.32 -14.71
CA GLN A 8 1.79 10.48 -14.85
C GLN A 8 0.94 10.57 -13.57
N LEU A 9 0.87 11.75 -12.93
CA LEU A 9 -0.20 12.02 -11.97
C LEU A 9 -1.49 11.81 -12.75
N LEU A 10 -2.09 10.62 -12.61
CA LEU A 10 -3.43 10.38 -13.12
C LEU A 10 -4.34 11.38 -12.40
N PRO A 11 -5.32 12.00 -13.10
CA PRO A 11 -6.34 12.76 -12.41
C PRO A 11 -6.92 11.85 -11.32
N ALA A 12 -6.89 12.34 -10.09
CA ALA A 12 -7.20 11.51 -8.95
C ALA A 12 -8.68 11.06 -9.01
N GLN A 13 -8.88 9.77 -8.75
CA GLN A 13 -10.09 9.02 -9.10
C GLN A 13 -11.03 8.88 -7.90
N VAL A 14 -12.16 8.20 -8.10
CA VAL A 14 -13.07 7.82 -7.02
C VAL A 14 -13.10 6.30 -6.93
N ASN A 15 -12.93 5.75 -5.73
CA ASN A 15 -13.21 4.35 -5.49
C ASN A 15 -14.73 4.15 -5.53
N TYR A 16 -15.25 3.49 -6.56
CA TYR A 16 -16.70 3.36 -6.75
C TYR A 16 -17.40 2.56 -5.64
N ALA A 17 -16.70 1.62 -5.00
CA ALA A 17 -17.29 0.80 -3.94
C ALA A 17 -17.43 1.58 -2.63
N THR A 18 -16.58 2.56 -2.36
CA THR A 18 -16.60 3.31 -1.09
C THR A 18 -16.99 4.78 -1.25
N GLY A 19 -16.95 5.32 -2.46
CA GLY A 19 -17.12 6.74 -2.75
C GLY A 19 -15.93 7.61 -2.34
N ALA A 20 -14.79 7.00 -2.02
CA ALA A 20 -13.60 7.66 -1.51
C ALA A 20 -12.77 8.31 -2.63
N VAL A 21 -12.13 9.44 -2.34
CA VAL A 21 -11.04 9.99 -3.18
C VAL A 21 -9.87 9.00 -3.28
N GLN A 22 -9.35 8.81 -4.49
CA GLN A 22 -8.12 8.06 -4.76
C GLN A 22 -7.09 9.01 -5.37
N ALA A 23 -6.27 9.63 -4.52
CA ALA A 23 -5.15 10.46 -4.95
C ALA A 23 -3.83 9.78 -4.59
N ASN A 24 -2.98 9.55 -5.60
CA ASN A 24 -1.62 9.03 -5.46
C ASN A 24 -0.65 10.04 -6.07
N ILE A 25 0.42 10.38 -5.33
CA ILE A 25 1.51 11.23 -5.78
C ILE A 25 2.76 10.36 -5.90
N PRO A 26 3.12 9.89 -7.10
CA PRO A 26 4.33 9.11 -7.28
C PRO A 26 5.57 10.00 -7.16
N ILE A 27 6.55 9.55 -6.38
CA ILE A 27 7.79 10.28 -6.10
C ILE A 27 8.99 9.63 -6.81
N TYR A 28 9.11 8.31 -6.74
CA TYR A 28 10.21 7.56 -7.35
C TYR A 28 9.83 6.10 -7.61
N GLN A 29 10.33 5.52 -8.69
CA GLN A 29 10.16 4.10 -9.00
C GLN A 29 11.51 3.50 -9.40
N PHE A 30 11.84 2.35 -8.85
CA PHE A 30 13.02 1.57 -9.17
C PHE A 30 12.63 0.19 -9.71
N SER A 31 13.33 -0.26 -10.73
CA SER A 31 13.32 -1.65 -11.18
C SER A 31 14.65 -1.99 -11.86
N ASN A 32 15.07 -3.26 -11.81
CA ASN A 32 16.30 -3.70 -12.48
C ASN A 32 16.16 -5.09 -13.13
N ASN A 33 17.27 -5.58 -13.70
CA ASN A 33 17.31 -6.89 -14.39
C ASN A 33 17.24 -8.09 -13.44
N SER A 34 17.29 -7.89 -12.11
CA SER A 34 17.16 -8.93 -11.08
C SER A 34 15.69 -9.12 -10.61
N ARG A 35 14.72 -8.55 -11.34
CA ARG A 35 13.29 -8.50 -10.96
C ARG A 35 13.00 -7.71 -9.67
N LEU A 36 14.00 -7.11 -9.04
CA LEU A 36 13.81 -6.22 -7.91
C LEU A 36 13.09 -4.97 -8.37
N ASN A 37 12.05 -4.60 -7.65
CA ASN A 37 11.26 -3.42 -7.94
C ASN A 37 10.73 -2.77 -6.66
N MET A 38 10.53 -1.46 -6.72
CA MET A 38 10.12 -0.62 -5.61
C MET A 38 9.45 0.65 -6.13
N SER A 39 8.47 1.14 -5.40
CA SER A 39 7.94 2.50 -5.58
C SER A 39 7.99 3.30 -4.27
N VAL A 40 8.11 4.61 -4.41
CA VAL A 40 7.95 5.62 -3.37
C VAL A 40 6.83 6.54 -3.84
N SER A 41 5.75 6.64 -3.08
CA SER A 41 4.62 7.52 -3.40
C SER A 41 3.89 7.99 -2.13
N LEU A 42 3.01 8.99 -2.28
CA LEU A 42 2.10 9.42 -1.22
C LEU A 42 0.66 9.09 -1.62
N ASP A 43 -0.06 8.40 -0.76
CA ASP A 43 -1.47 8.03 -0.96
C ASP A 43 -2.37 8.83 -0.03
N TYR A 44 -3.46 9.39 -0.57
CA TYR A 44 -4.48 10.03 0.23
C TYR A 44 -5.44 8.99 0.83
N THR A 45 -5.40 8.81 2.14
CA THR A 45 -6.19 7.85 2.92
C THR A 45 -7.38 8.47 3.65
N GLY A 46 -7.41 9.80 3.82
CA GLY A 46 -8.47 10.55 4.52
C GLY A 46 -9.78 10.68 3.74
N ALA A 47 -10.07 9.73 2.84
CA ALA A 47 -10.88 9.92 1.66
C ALA A 47 -12.40 9.78 1.84
N ASN A 48 -12.86 9.30 3.01
CA ASN A 48 -14.28 9.18 3.40
C ASN A 48 -14.66 10.05 4.62
N GLY A 49 -13.83 11.04 4.94
CA GLY A 49 -13.91 11.81 6.17
C GLY A 49 -12.69 11.58 7.05
N ILE A 50 -12.31 12.61 7.81
CA ILE A 50 -11.26 12.48 8.82
C ILE A 50 -11.88 12.13 10.16
N ARG A 51 -11.39 11.07 10.81
CA ARG A 51 -11.89 10.70 12.13
C ARG A 51 -11.36 11.66 13.20
N VAL A 52 -12.15 11.88 14.24
CA VAL A 52 -11.78 12.82 15.32
C VAL A 52 -10.46 12.43 15.98
N ASN A 53 -10.29 11.14 16.26
CA ASN A 53 -9.09 10.58 16.90
C ASN A 53 -7.99 10.16 15.90
N GLU A 54 -8.14 10.46 14.62
CA GLU A 54 -7.09 10.20 13.63
C GLU A 54 -5.85 11.05 13.92
N ILE A 55 -4.69 10.38 13.92
CA ILE A 55 -3.39 10.99 14.17
C ILE A 55 -2.74 11.25 12.82
N ALA A 56 -2.36 12.51 12.57
CA ALA A 56 -1.59 12.86 11.39
C ALA A 56 -0.22 12.16 11.42
N PRO A 57 0.17 11.41 10.37
CA PRO A 57 1.54 10.94 10.20
C PRO A 57 2.50 12.10 9.86
N PRO A 58 3.82 11.87 9.80
CA PRO A 58 4.80 12.89 9.40
C PRO A 58 4.54 13.53 8.03
N THR A 59 3.78 12.86 7.16
CA THR A 59 3.32 13.33 5.84
C THR A 59 2.08 14.21 5.90
N GLY A 60 1.47 14.42 7.06
CA GLY A 60 0.23 15.18 7.23
C GLY A 60 -1.03 14.31 7.23
N LEU A 61 -2.09 14.85 7.84
CA LEU A 61 -3.39 14.20 8.03
C LEU A 61 -3.99 13.72 6.70
N GLY A 62 -4.48 12.48 6.69
CA GLY A 62 -5.04 11.85 5.51
C GLY A 62 -4.03 11.49 4.42
N TRP A 63 -2.71 11.66 4.62
CA TRP A 63 -1.68 11.23 3.67
C TRP A 63 -0.81 10.12 4.26
N SER A 64 -0.59 9.04 3.51
CA SER A 64 0.33 7.96 3.87
C SER A 64 1.54 7.94 2.95
N LEU A 65 2.73 7.65 3.49
CA LEU A 65 3.93 7.37 2.71
C LEU A 65 3.97 5.90 2.33
N ASN A 66 3.83 5.61 1.04
CA ASN A 66 4.14 4.30 0.48
C ASN A 66 5.63 4.27 0.14
N ALA A 67 6.46 3.78 1.06
CA ALA A 67 7.90 3.61 0.87
C ALA A 67 8.39 2.45 1.73
N GLY A 68 8.35 1.24 1.17
CA GLY A 68 8.70 0.00 1.87
C GLY A 68 7.48 -0.88 2.10
N GLY A 69 7.31 -1.34 3.34
CA GLY A 69 6.21 -2.21 3.72
C GLY A 69 6.17 -2.46 5.21
N VAL A 70 5.06 -2.99 5.69
CA VAL A 70 4.87 -3.36 7.10
C VAL A 70 4.01 -4.61 7.21
N VAL A 71 4.34 -5.49 8.16
CA VAL A 71 3.40 -6.48 8.70
C VAL A 71 2.88 -5.92 10.03
N SER A 72 1.57 -5.75 10.13
CA SER A 72 0.88 -5.21 11.30
C SER A 72 -0.03 -6.26 11.91
N ARG A 73 -0.09 -6.30 13.24
CA ARG A 73 -0.95 -7.18 14.02
C ARG A 73 -2.15 -6.42 14.59
N VAL A 74 -3.33 -7.02 14.47
CA VAL A 74 -4.51 -6.68 15.29
C VAL A 74 -4.61 -7.70 16.41
N VAL A 75 -4.34 -7.25 17.63
CA VAL A 75 -4.34 -8.08 18.84
C VAL A 75 -5.78 -8.38 19.27
N ASN A 76 -6.14 -9.66 19.31
CA ASN A 76 -7.42 -10.13 19.83
C ASN A 76 -7.22 -10.72 21.23
N ASN A 77 -7.31 -9.86 22.27
CA ASN A 77 -7.00 -10.17 23.67
C ASN A 77 -5.51 -10.04 24.01
N LYS A 78 -4.66 -11.00 23.62
CA LYS A 78 -3.21 -10.94 23.86
C LYS A 78 -2.42 -11.21 22.59
N PRO A 79 -1.17 -10.74 22.51
CA PRO A 79 -0.26 -11.15 21.46
C PRO A 79 -0.15 -12.68 21.37
N ASP A 80 -0.48 -13.26 20.23
CA ASP A 80 -0.50 -14.71 19.95
C ASP A 80 0.80 -15.41 20.38
N ASP A 81 1.94 -14.74 20.19
CA ASP A 81 3.31 -15.23 20.44
C ASP A 81 3.90 -14.75 21.77
N GLN A 82 3.07 -14.27 22.70
CA GLN A 82 3.52 -13.87 24.03
C GLN A 82 4.05 -15.09 24.81
N TYR A 83 5.26 -14.97 25.34
CA TYR A 83 5.93 -16.04 26.09
C TYR A 83 6.51 -15.58 27.43
N GLY A 84 6.73 -14.27 27.61
CA GLY A 84 7.39 -13.72 28.79
C GLY A 84 6.48 -13.51 30.01
N ASN A 85 7.08 -13.61 31.21
CA ASN A 85 6.43 -13.27 32.47
C ASN A 85 6.27 -11.74 32.61
N ILE A 86 5.09 -11.28 33.02
CA ILE A 86 4.90 -9.94 33.59
C ILE A 86 4.86 -10.14 35.12
N ALA A 87 5.80 -9.54 35.84
CA ALA A 87 5.89 -9.60 37.30
C ALA A 87 5.87 -11.01 37.93
N GLY A 88 6.59 -11.97 37.34
CA GLY A 88 6.77 -13.31 37.92
C GLY A 88 5.56 -14.26 37.80
N LYS A 89 4.47 -13.86 37.12
CA LYS A 89 3.35 -14.76 36.79
C LYS A 89 3.60 -15.45 35.45
N THR A 90 3.66 -16.79 35.45
CA THR A 90 3.86 -17.67 34.27
C THR A 90 2.60 -17.95 33.45
N SER A 91 1.43 -17.50 33.91
CA SER A 91 0.11 -17.80 33.34
C SER A 91 -0.36 -16.83 32.23
N MET A 92 0.54 -16.06 31.62
CA MET A 92 0.20 -15.05 30.60
C MET A 92 0.74 -15.38 29.21
N LEU A 93 0.79 -16.66 28.86
CA LEU A 93 1.18 -17.09 27.51
C LEU A 93 0.11 -16.69 26.49
N GLY A 94 0.56 -16.30 25.29
CA GLY A 94 -0.29 -16.09 24.13
C GLY A 94 -0.79 -17.40 23.56
N ARG A 95 -1.79 -17.34 22.67
CA ARG A 95 -2.46 -18.51 22.10
C ARG A 95 -1.49 -19.57 21.54
N LEU A 96 -0.41 -19.17 20.85
CA LEU A 96 0.56 -20.08 20.23
C LEU A 96 1.37 -20.90 21.23
N TYR A 97 1.38 -20.50 22.50
CA TYR A 97 2.13 -21.12 23.59
C TYR A 97 1.24 -21.62 24.73
N SER A 98 -0.06 -21.37 24.66
CA SER A 98 -1.01 -21.83 25.66
C SER A 98 -1.07 -23.37 25.66
N GLY A 99 -0.90 -24.00 26.82
CA GLY A 99 -0.94 -25.47 26.96
C GLY A 99 -2.36 -26.07 26.97
N GLN A 100 -3.38 -25.31 26.54
CA GLN A 100 -4.77 -25.72 26.58
C GLN A 100 -5.09 -26.70 25.44
N THR A 101 -5.78 -27.79 25.77
CA THR A 101 -6.18 -28.82 24.80
C THR A 101 -7.57 -28.59 24.20
N ASP A 102 -8.43 -27.78 24.87
CA ASP A 102 -9.78 -27.43 24.40
C ASP A 102 -9.99 -25.90 24.36
N VAL A 103 -9.93 -25.35 23.15
CA VAL A 103 -10.13 -23.91 22.87
C VAL A 103 -11.54 -23.44 23.26
N THR A 104 -12.52 -24.35 23.38
CA THR A 104 -13.94 -24.02 23.61
C THR A 104 -14.37 -23.99 25.07
N ASP A 105 -13.53 -24.45 26.01
CA ASP A 105 -13.85 -24.50 27.44
C ASP A 105 -13.52 -23.19 28.18
N CYS A 106 -14.38 -22.17 28.10
CA CYS A 106 -14.19 -20.89 28.80
C CYS A 106 -14.14 -20.99 30.34
N PHE A 107 -14.49 -22.14 30.93
CA PHE A 107 -14.64 -22.27 32.39
C PHE A 107 -13.34 -22.63 33.10
N SER A 108 -12.48 -23.45 32.48
CA SER A 108 -11.18 -23.85 33.07
C SER A 108 -10.26 -22.66 33.40
N ASP A 109 -10.43 -21.53 32.73
CA ASP A 109 -9.71 -20.27 32.93
C ASP A 109 -9.83 -19.72 34.36
N VAL A 110 -10.94 -19.99 35.06
CA VAL A 110 -11.21 -19.41 36.39
C VAL A 110 -10.76 -20.30 37.54
N THR A 111 -10.53 -21.60 37.28
CA THR A 111 -10.22 -22.59 38.32
C THR A 111 -8.74 -22.65 38.72
N SER A 112 -7.83 -22.07 37.93
CA SER A 112 -6.38 -22.25 38.08
C SER A 112 -5.66 -21.11 38.82
N SER A 113 -6.28 -19.95 39.06
CA SER A 113 -5.75 -18.89 39.91
C SER A 113 -6.84 -17.93 40.35
N ILE A 114 -6.83 -17.54 41.63
CA ILE A 114 -7.73 -16.61 42.30
C ILE A 114 -8.11 -15.41 41.41
N ILE A 115 -9.42 -15.09 41.41
CA ILE A 115 -10.26 -13.97 40.90
C ILE A 115 -9.60 -12.67 40.35
N ASP A 116 -8.31 -12.42 40.48
CA ASP A 116 -7.69 -11.14 40.13
C ASP A 116 -7.44 -10.91 38.63
N ASP A 117 -7.47 -11.94 37.77
CA ASP A 117 -7.23 -11.80 36.33
C ASP A 117 -8.12 -12.75 35.50
N ALA A 118 -9.40 -12.41 35.28
CA ALA A 118 -10.30 -13.19 34.40
C ALA A 118 -9.92 -13.18 32.89
N ASN A 119 -8.76 -12.60 32.53
CA ASN A 119 -8.23 -12.47 31.17
C ASN A 119 -6.94 -13.30 30.95
N LEU A 120 -6.72 -14.39 31.69
CA LEU A 120 -5.42 -15.08 31.68
C LEU A 120 -5.13 -15.89 30.41
N LEU A 121 -6.13 -16.46 29.74
CA LEU A 121 -5.90 -17.30 28.56
C LEU A 121 -6.43 -16.65 27.28
N ASP A 122 -5.57 -16.70 26.27
CA ASP A 122 -5.85 -16.18 24.94
C ASP A 122 -6.24 -17.32 23.99
N ARG A 123 -7.41 -17.16 23.36
CA ARG A 123 -8.10 -18.19 22.58
C ARG A 123 -8.55 -17.68 21.22
N GLN A 124 -8.26 -16.43 20.89
CA GLN A 124 -8.59 -15.85 19.60
C GLN A 124 -7.29 -15.67 18.83
N ALA A 125 -7.25 -16.11 17.58
CA ALA A 125 -6.12 -15.83 16.72
C ALA A 125 -5.98 -14.32 16.53
N ASP A 126 -4.75 -13.83 16.54
CA ASP A 126 -4.43 -12.50 16.04
C ASP A 126 -4.52 -12.48 14.52
N TYR A 127 -4.98 -11.36 13.98
CA TYR A 127 -4.96 -11.11 12.54
C TYR A 127 -3.71 -10.31 12.18
N PHE A 128 -2.98 -10.77 11.17
CA PHE A 128 -1.81 -10.08 10.64
C PHE A 128 -2.15 -9.58 9.25
N SER A 129 -1.94 -8.30 8.99
CA SER A 129 -2.04 -7.70 7.66
C SER A 129 -0.66 -7.29 7.18
N PHE A 130 -0.34 -7.56 5.92
CA PHE A 130 0.88 -7.03 5.30
C PHE A 130 0.53 -5.98 4.25
N ASP A 131 1.42 -5.00 4.09
CA ASP A 131 1.52 -4.12 2.94
C ASP A 131 2.93 -4.24 2.38
N LEU A 132 3.03 -4.54 1.08
CA LEU A 132 4.30 -4.58 0.36
C LEU A 132 4.10 -4.15 -1.09
N ASN A 133 4.71 -3.03 -1.46
CA ASN A 133 4.89 -2.60 -2.85
C ASN A 133 3.61 -2.71 -3.71
N GLY A 134 2.51 -2.16 -3.19
CA GLY A 134 1.20 -2.14 -3.86
C GLY A 134 0.36 -3.43 -3.68
N ARG A 135 0.81 -4.37 -2.86
CA ARG A 135 0.06 -5.59 -2.50
C ARG A 135 -0.25 -5.59 -1.02
N THR A 136 -1.48 -5.96 -0.68
CA THR A 136 -1.92 -6.16 0.70
C THR A 136 -2.52 -7.56 0.87
N GLY A 137 -2.64 -8.00 2.10
CA GLY A 137 -3.34 -9.23 2.43
C GLY A 137 -3.37 -9.49 3.93
N THR A 138 -4.24 -10.39 4.36
CA THR A 138 -4.39 -10.76 5.77
C THR A 138 -4.15 -12.26 5.97
N PHE A 139 -3.54 -12.64 7.08
CA PHE A 139 -3.32 -14.03 7.46
C PHE A 139 -3.42 -14.21 8.98
N VAL A 140 -3.58 -15.46 9.41
CA VAL A 140 -3.53 -15.89 10.80
C VAL A 140 -2.45 -16.97 10.97
N ILE A 141 -1.91 -17.11 12.18
CA ILE A 141 -0.90 -18.13 12.48
C ILE A 141 -1.59 -19.34 13.12
N LYS A 142 -1.32 -20.52 12.57
CA LYS A 142 -1.81 -21.79 13.09
C LYS A 142 -0.93 -22.24 14.26
N THR A 143 -1.51 -22.75 15.34
CA THR A 143 -0.74 -23.37 16.44
C THR A 143 -0.02 -24.63 15.96
N LYS A 144 1.21 -24.86 16.43
CA LYS A 144 2.01 -26.05 16.07
C LYS A 144 1.32 -27.33 16.54
N ALA A 145 1.24 -28.33 15.67
CA ALA A 145 0.95 -29.70 16.07
C ALA A 145 2.18 -30.35 16.75
N ASN A 146 1.96 -31.42 17.52
CA ASN A 146 3.06 -32.15 18.16
C ASN A 146 4.09 -32.62 17.11
N GLY A 147 5.34 -32.16 17.24
CA GLY A 147 6.45 -32.51 16.34
C GLY A 147 6.73 -31.49 15.23
N GLU A 148 5.89 -30.47 15.05
CA GLU A 148 6.18 -29.36 14.12
C GLU A 148 7.24 -28.42 14.69
N THR A 149 8.25 -28.07 13.88
CA THR A 149 9.32 -27.14 14.27
C THR A 149 9.04 -25.69 13.89
N GLU A 150 8.17 -25.46 12.90
CA GLU A 150 7.83 -24.14 12.35
C GLU A 150 6.32 -23.87 12.42
N PHE A 151 5.94 -22.60 12.52
CA PHE A 151 4.54 -22.19 12.44
C PHE A 151 4.09 -22.15 10.99
N SER A 152 2.91 -22.71 10.71
CA SER A 152 2.24 -22.53 9.43
C SER A 152 1.30 -21.33 9.47
N VAL A 153 1.14 -20.67 8.33
CA VAL A 153 0.24 -19.53 8.16
C VAL A 153 -0.97 -19.93 7.33
N ALA A 154 -2.10 -19.29 7.62
CA ALA A 154 -3.29 -19.37 6.78
C ALA A 154 -3.63 -17.97 6.26
N GLY A 155 -3.45 -17.75 4.95
CA GLY A 155 -3.94 -16.55 4.28
C GLY A 155 -5.46 -16.53 4.29
N LEU A 156 -6.06 -15.38 4.60
CA LEU A 156 -7.50 -15.15 4.53
C LEU A 156 -7.97 -14.79 3.13
N GLU A 157 -7.04 -14.51 2.24
CA GLU A 157 -7.26 -14.44 0.81
C GLU A 157 -6.35 -15.49 0.18
N ASP A 158 -6.92 -16.31 -0.72
CA ASP A 158 -6.15 -17.26 -1.51
C ASP A 158 -5.22 -16.46 -2.42
N ASN A 159 -3.97 -16.33 -2.00
CA ASN A 159 -2.93 -15.63 -2.73
C ASN A 159 -1.75 -16.57 -2.99
N LYS A 160 -0.87 -16.15 -3.91
CA LYS A 160 0.29 -16.93 -4.35
C LYS A 160 1.54 -16.71 -3.49
N LEU A 161 1.40 -15.93 -2.42
CA LEU A 161 2.52 -15.53 -1.57
C LEU A 161 2.75 -16.61 -0.51
N LYS A 162 4.02 -16.86 -0.21
CA LYS A 162 4.43 -17.72 0.91
C LYS A 162 4.90 -16.84 2.05
N VAL A 163 4.29 -16.99 3.23
CA VAL A 163 4.71 -16.28 4.44
C VAL A 163 5.45 -17.26 5.35
N GLN A 164 6.65 -16.90 5.77
CA GLN A 164 7.43 -17.61 6.78
C GLN A 164 7.48 -16.76 8.05
N VAL A 165 7.25 -17.39 9.19
CA VAL A 165 7.35 -16.79 10.53
C VAL A 165 8.64 -17.27 11.18
N VAL A 166 9.46 -16.35 11.66
CA VAL A 166 10.72 -16.67 12.35
C VAL A 166 10.65 -16.14 13.77
N GLU A 167 11.08 -16.99 14.71
CA GLU A 167 11.00 -16.72 16.14
C GLU A 167 12.37 -16.70 16.81
N GLU A 168 12.52 -15.82 17.79
CA GLU A 168 13.71 -15.69 18.63
C GLU A 168 13.29 -15.47 20.09
N ASP A 169 14.13 -15.86 21.04
CA ASP A 169 13.98 -15.41 22.43
C ASP A 169 14.55 -13.99 22.56
N MET A 170 13.67 -13.01 22.71
CA MET A 170 14.02 -11.59 22.84
C MET A 170 13.88 -11.09 24.29
N SER A 171 13.77 -11.99 25.28
CA SER A 171 13.59 -11.63 26.69
C SER A 171 14.74 -10.81 27.27
N ALA A 172 15.97 -11.00 26.76
CA ALA A 172 17.14 -10.20 27.12
C ALA A 172 17.00 -8.72 26.73
N SER A 173 16.16 -8.41 25.74
CA SER A 173 15.79 -7.03 25.35
C SER A 173 14.48 -6.56 26.00
N ASN A 174 14.01 -7.26 27.05
CA ASN A 174 12.73 -7.03 27.70
C ASN A 174 11.49 -7.15 26.79
N ILE A 175 11.61 -7.82 25.65
CA ILE A 175 10.51 -8.10 24.73
C ILE A 175 9.88 -9.44 25.12
N ILE A 176 8.55 -9.47 25.30
CA ILE A 176 7.84 -10.67 25.77
C ILE A 176 7.13 -11.45 24.65
N THR A 177 7.16 -10.94 23.42
CA THR A 177 6.75 -11.60 22.17
C THR A 177 7.96 -12.27 21.50
N ARG A 178 7.77 -13.31 20.68
CA ARG A 178 8.85 -14.13 20.11
C ARG A 178 9.02 -14.04 18.59
N ILE A 179 8.02 -13.59 17.85
CA ILE A 179 8.13 -13.43 16.39
C ILE A 179 9.12 -12.29 16.10
N SER A 180 10.28 -12.65 15.58
CA SER A 180 11.35 -11.71 15.28
C SER A 180 11.22 -11.16 13.86
N LYS A 181 10.80 -11.96 12.88
CA LYS A 181 10.62 -11.47 11.51
C LYS A 181 9.62 -12.30 10.71
N PHE A 182 9.10 -11.66 9.68
CA PHE A 182 8.36 -12.32 8.61
C PHE A 182 9.18 -12.30 7.31
N ILE A 183 9.12 -13.36 6.53
CA ILE A 183 9.65 -13.40 5.17
C ILE A 183 8.50 -13.75 4.23
N ILE A 184 8.13 -12.81 3.36
CA ILE A 184 7.07 -13.02 2.37
C ILE A 184 7.73 -13.22 1.00
N THR A 185 7.52 -14.39 0.40
CA THR A 185 8.06 -14.74 -0.92
C THR A 185 6.95 -14.63 -1.96
N THR A 186 7.18 -13.81 -2.98
CA THR A 186 6.27 -13.64 -4.12
C THR A 186 6.33 -14.81 -5.09
N GLU A 187 5.36 -14.88 -5.99
CA GLU A 187 5.29 -15.84 -7.10
C GLU A 187 6.37 -15.64 -8.19
N GLU A 188 7.20 -14.60 -8.04
CA GLU A 188 8.40 -14.32 -8.85
C GLU A 188 9.70 -14.75 -8.14
N GLY A 189 9.57 -15.34 -6.94
CA GLY A 189 10.69 -15.75 -6.09
C GLY A 189 11.39 -14.63 -5.32
N ILE A 190 10.87 -13.40 -5.38
CA ILE A 190 11.41 -12.26 -4.62
C ILE A 190 10.94 -12.32 -3.17
N GLN A 191 11.87 -12.13 -2.24
CA GLN A 191 11.63 -12.16 -0.80
C GLN A 191 11.57 -10.74 -0.20
N TYR A 192 10.54 -10.49 0.58
CA TYR A 192 10.34 -9.29 1.39
C TYR A 192 10.55 -9.68 2.86
N VAL A 193 11.58 -9.12 3.50
CA VAL A 193 11.98 -9.45 4.86
C VAL A 193 11.57 -8.31 5.79
N PHE A 194 10.75 -8.62 6.79
CA PHE A 194 10.24 -7.66 7.77
C PHE A 194 10.86 -7.94 9.13
N SER A 195 11.94 -7.24 9.48
CA SER A 195 12.69 -7.48 10.73
C SER A 195 12.86 -6.25 11.62
N GLU A 196 12.53 -5.05 11.15
CA GLU A 196 12.60 -3.83 11.95
C GLU A 196 11.34 -3.68 12.80
N LYS A 197 11.47 -3.67 14.13
CA LYS A 197 10.31 -3.83 15.03
C LYS A 197 9.89 -2.52 15.67
N GLU A 198 8.60 -2.28 15.71
CA GLU A 198 8.00 -1.33 16.64
C GLU A 198 7.79 -1.97 18.00
N LEU A 199 8.12 -1.26 19.07
CA LEU A 199 7.94 -1.77 20.42
C LEU A 199 6.87 -0.97 21.14
N THR A 200 5.80 -1.63 21.59
CA THR A 200 4.81 -1.03 22.50
C THR A 200 5.16 -1.42 23.93
N GLU A 201 5.32 -0.44 24.80
CA GLU A 201 5.59 -0.67 26.22
C GLU A 201 4.29 -1.03 26.95
N LEU A 202 4.36 -2.07 27.78
CA LEU A 202 3.25 -2.48 28.62
C LEU A 202 3.14 -1.55 29.84
N MET A 203 1.90 -1.20 30.16
CA MET A 203 1.54 -0.29 31.24
C MET A 203 0.72 -1.04 32.29
N THR A 204 0.93 -0.73 33.57
CA THR A 204 0.15 -1.30 34.69
C THR A 204 -0.30 -0.22 35.66
N SER A 205 -1.49 -0.36 36.22
CA SER A 205 -1.99 0.49 37.30
C SER A 205 -1.48 0.05 38.69
N ASN A 206 -0.96 -1.18 38.80
CA ASN A 206 -0.52 -1.77 40.07
C ASN A 206 0.98 -1.52 40.31
N LYS A 207 1.29 -0.64 41.27
CA LYS A 207 2.66 -0.29 41.68
C LYS A 207 3.48 -1.48 42.21
N ALA A 208 2.84 -2.51 42.78
CA ALA A 208 3.57 -3.70 43.26
C ALA A 208 4.01 -4.62 42.11
N ILE A 209 3.42 -4.46 40.91
CA ILE A 209 3.68 -5.25 39.71
C ILE A 209 4.76 -4.59 38.82
N SER A 210 5.05 -3.30 38.99
CA SER A 210 6.21 -2.65 38.36
C SER A 210 7.49 -3.09 39.08
N THR A 211 8.25 -4.02 38.48
CA THR A 211 9.40 -4.67 39.11
C THR A 211 10.68 -3.82 39.18
N GLU A 212 10.69 -2.59 38.66
CA GLU A 212 11.85 -1.69 38.73
C GLU A 212 11.48 -0.36 39.41
N TYR A 213 11.97 -0.17 40.63
CA TYR A 213 12.15 1.17 41.17
C TYR A 213 13.41 1.74 40.50
N VAL A 214 13.23 2.64 39.53
CA VAL A 214 14.33 3.45 38.98
C VAL A 214 14.49 4.69 39.87
N PRO A 215 15.55 4.80 40.70
CA PRO A 215 15.74 5.97 41.54
C PRO A 215 16.13 7.17 40.67
N GLY A 216 15.25 8.18 40.57
CA GLY A 216 15.58 9.48 39.96
C GLY A 216 14.75 9.91 38.76
N GLU A 217 13.93 9.05 38.16
CA GLU A 217 13.00 9.47 37.09
C GLU A 217 11.59 9.71 37.63
N SER A 218 11.19 10.99 37.70
CA SER A 218 9.80 11.39 37.87
C SER A 218 9.12 11.43 36.50
N LEU A 219 8.83 10.28 35.93
CA LEU A 219 7.96 10.15 34.75
C LEU A 219 6.90 9.12 35.08
N ILE A 220 5.92 9.49 35.91
CA ILE A 220 4.69 8.72 36.10
C ILE A 220 3.73 9.14 34.97
N PRO A 221 3.45 8.30 33.96
CA PRO A 221 2.40 8.60 33.00
C PRO A 221 1.06 8.63 33.74
N THR A 222 0.46 9.81 33.83
CA THR A 222 -0.88 9.98 34.38
C THR A 222 -1.90 9.75 33.26
N GLY A 223 -2.79 8.79 33.46
CA GLY A 223 -4.10 8.74 32.80
C GLY A 223 -5.07 9.66 33.55
N TYR A 224 -6.05 10.22 32.86
CA TYR A 224 -7.05 11.08 33.50
C TYR A 224 -8.44 10.51 33.30
N ALA A 225 -9.23 10.49 34.37
CA ALA A 225 -10.68 10.38 34.33
C ALA A 225 -11.30 11.76 34.59
N LEU A 226 -12.21 12.19 33.71
CA LEU A 226 -12.93 13.47 33.85
C LEU A 226 -14.36 13.21 34.27
N PHE A 227 -14.80 13.81 35.38
CA PHE A 227 -16.19 13.80 35.82
C PHE A 227 -16.90 15.03 35.27
N ILE A 228 -18.05 14.84 34.62
CA ILE A 228 -18.83 15.92 34.02
C ILE A 228 -20.21 16.01 34.71
N ASP A 229 -20.51 17.17 35.32
CA ASP A 229 -21.86 17.51 35.76
C ASP A 229 -22.66 18.01 34.55
N PRO A 230 -23.75 17.32 34.14
CA PRO A 230 -24.52 17.70 32.96
C PRO A 230 -25.37 18.98 33.13
N ASN A 231 -25.52 19.50 34.36
CA ASN A 231 -26.52 20.53 34.68
C ASN A 231 -25.94 21.93 35.02
N ASN A 232 -24.62 22.13 35.00
CA ASN A 232 -23.97 23.41 35.32
C ASN A 232 -23.06 23.93 34.18
N PRO A 233 -22.95 25.26 33.96
CA PRO A 233 -21.82 25.83 33.21
C PRO A 233 -20.52 25.54 33.96
N PRO A 234 -19.40 25.31 33.25
CA PRO A 234 -18.31 24.48 33.74
C PRO A 234 -17.67 25.04 35.03
N PRO A 235 -17.69 24.30 36.15
CA PRO A 235 -16.54 24.30 37.05
C PRO A 235 -15.35 23.66 36.32
N PRO A 236 -14.09 23.92 36.74
CA PRO A 236 -12.96 23.13 36.27
C PRO A 236 -13.29 21.64 36.49
N PRO A 237 -13.24 20.78 35.46
CA PRO A 237 -13.54 19.37 35.64
C PRO A 237 -12.63 18.79 36.72
N GLU A 238 -13.20 18.08 37.70
CA GLU A 238 -12.40 17.32 38.66
C GLU A 238 -11.67 16.22 37.89
N LYS A 239 -10.36 16.43 37.68
CA LYS A 239 -9.48 15.45 37.05
C LYS A 239 -9.05 14.45 38.12
N ILE A 240 -9.46 13.20 37.99
CA ILE A 240 -8.84 12.12 38.75
C ILE A 240 -7.66 11.59 37.94
N SER A 241 -6.45 11.78 38.47
CA SER A 241 -5.23 11.21 37.91
C SER A 241 -5.11 9.74 38.32
N ILE A 242 -5.09 8.84 37.34
CA ILE A 242 -4.73 7.44 37.52
C ILE A 242 -3.25 7.32 37.17
N ASN A 243 -2.41 6.95 38.14
CA ASN A 243 -1.00 6.72 37.91
C ASN A 243 -0.83 5.36 37.22
N LEU A 244 -0.41 5.38 35.95
CA LEU A 244 0.04 4.19 35.27
C LEU A 244 1.56 4.08 35.42
N TRP A 245 2.05 2.86 35.48
CA TRP A 245 3.46 2.53 35.62
C TRP A 245 3.92 1.81 34.37
N LYS A 246 5.03 2.28 33.82
CA LYS A 246 5.79 1.57 32.79
C LYS A 246 6.33 0.28 33.38
N THR A 247 6.10 -0.86 32.73
CA THR A 247 6.62 -2.14 33.23
C THR A 247 8.05 -2.40 32.77
N GLY A 248 8.58 -1.58 31.85
CA GLY A 248 9.86 -1.85 31.19
C GLY A 248 9.83 -3.08 30.26
N LYS A 249 8.64 -3.62 29.96
CA LYS A 249 8.43 -4.78 29.08
C LYS A 249 7.73 -4.37 27.80
N TYR A 250 8.09 -4.98 26.69
CA TYR A 250 7.63 -4.59 25.36
C TYR A 250 6.96 -5.73 24.61
N VAL A 251 6.01 -5.38 23.76
CA VAL A 251 5.39 -6.27 22.76
C VAL A 251 5.59 -5.69 21.36
N ILE A 252 5.63 -6.55 20.36
CA ILE A 252 5.76 -6.16 18.95
C ILE A 252 4.41 -6.28 18.26
N ASN A 253 3.96 -5.18 17.64
CA ASN A 253 2.74 -5.15 16.84
C ASN A 253 3.00 -4.82 15.36
N ASN A 254 4.17 -4.26 15.02
CA ASN A 254 4.53 -3.87 13.66
C ASN A 254 5.97 -4.32 13.35
N TRP A 255 6.15 -4.99 12.20
CA TRP A 255 7.44 -5.34 11.61
C TRP A 255 7.58 -4.63 10.27
N TYR A 256 8.47 -3.66 10.20
CA TYR A 256 8.78 -2.90 9.00
C TYR A 256 9.75 -3.66 8.10
N LEU A 257 9.56 -3.49 6.79
CA LEU A 257 10.38 -4.06 5.74
C LEU A 257 11.82 -3.58 5.88
N SER A 258 12.76 -4.51 6.04
CA SER A 258 14.19 -4.24 6.15
C SER A 258 14.95 -4.56 4.87
N GLU A 259 14.46 -5.52 4.08
CA GLU A 259 15.12 -5.97 2.85
C GLU A 259 14.11 -6.47 1.81
N ILE A 260 14.31 -6.12 0.54
CA ILE A 260 13.75 -6.83 -0.62
C ILE A 260 14.91 -7.50 -1.34
N ARG A 261 14.88 -8.81 -1.50
CA ARG A 261 16.01 -9.54 -2.10
C ARG A 261 15.58 -10.58 -3.12
N ASN A 262 16.43 -10.75 -4.12
CA ASN A 262 16.37 -11.88 -5.02
C ASN A 262 17.31 -12.96 -4.47
N PRO A 263 16.78 -14.07 -3.91
CA PRO A 263 17.61 -15.10 -3.30
C PRO A 263 18.49 -15.84 -4.31
N LEU A 264 18.21 -15.75 -5.61
CA LEU A 264 18.97 -16.45 -6.66
C LEU A 264 20.32 -15.78 -6.95
N ASN A 265 20.33 -14.44 -7.11
CA ASN A 265 21.55 -13.68 -7.41
C ASN A 265 22.03 -12.77 -6.27
N GLN A 266 21.40 -12.85 -5.10
CA GLN A 266 21.77 -12.14 -3.88
C GLN A 266 21.75 -10.60 -3.98
N GLN A 267 21.19 -10.03 -5.05
CA GLN A 267 20.93 -8.59 -5.09
C GLN A 267 19.81 -8.24 -4.12
N ASN A 268 19.90 -7.08 -3.49
CA ASN A 268 18.90 -6.60 -2.56
C ASN A 268 18.67 -5.08 -2.62
N ILE A 269 17.57 -4.67 -2.02
CA ILE A 269 17.21 -3.31 -1.64
C ILE A 269 17.10 -3.33 -0.12
N SER A 270 17.78 -2.41 0.56
CA SER A 270 17.82 -2.37 2.03
C SER A 270 17.17 -1.09 2.57
N PHE A 271 16.56 -1.19 3.74
CA PHE A 271 15.84 -0.09 4.38
C PHE A 271 16.46 0.22 5.75
N THR A 272 16.81 1.49 5.96
CA THR A 272 17.39 1.97 7.20
C THR A 272 16.38 2.84 7.94
N TYR A 273 16.15 2.52 9.22
CA TYR A 273 15.21 3.23 10.08
C TYR A 273 15.92 3.87 11.28
N ASN A 274 15.42 5.02 11.71
CA ASN A 274 15.70 5.54 13.04
C ASN A 274 14.62 5.04 14.03
N THR A 275 15.01 4.84 15.29
CA THR A 275 14.08 4.50 16.37
C THR A 275 13.91 5.71 17.28
N TYR A 276 12.68 6.00 17.69
CA TYR A 276 12.37 7.14 18.55
C TYR A 276 11.25 6.80 19.53
N ASP A 277 11.33 7.38 20.74
CA ASP A 277 10.34 7.16 21.78
C ASP A 277 9.09 8.02 21.55
N LYS A 278 7.93 7.46 21.90
CA LYS A 278 6.64 8.18 21.90
C LYS A 278 5.79 7.84 23.10
N ASP A 279 5.07 8.88 23.54
CA ASP A 279 4.11 8.82 24.64
C ASP A 279 2.96 9.80 24.36
N PHE A 280 1.75 9.30 24.10
CA PHE A 280 0.59 10.14 23.80
C PHE A 280 -0.75 9.49 24.13
N ILE A 281 -1.81 10.30 24.28
CA ILE A 281 -3.19 9.80 24.39
C ILE A 281 -3.67 9.33 23.01
N LEU A 282 -3.96 8.03 22.91
CA LEU A 282 -4.39 7.35 21.68
C LEU A 282 -5.90 7.53 21.43
N LEU A 283 -6.72 7.36 22.47
CA LEU A 283 -8.18 7.37 22.36
C LEU A 283 -8.81 7.88 23.65
N SER A 284 -9.95 8.57 23.53
CA SER A 284 -10.77 8.99 24.69
C SER A 284 -12.18 8.46 24.55
N GLN A 285 -12.60 7.65 25.53
CA GLN A 285 -13.89 6.96 25.52
C GLN A 285 -14.82 7.51 26.61
N PRO A 286 -16.03 7.97 26.25
CA PRO A 286 -17.05 8.34 27.21
C PRO A 286 -17.73 7.09 27.80
N VAL A 287 -17.94 7.09 29.11
CA VAL A 287 -18.60 6.03 29.87
C VAL A 287 -19.67 6.66 30.75
N MET A 288 -20.88 6.10 30.73
CA MET A 288 -21.97 6.49 31.61
C MET A 288 -22.30 5.35 32.56
N ASN A 289 -22.49 5.65 33.84
CA ASN A 289 -22.93 4.68 34.84
C ASN A 289 -24.16 5.20 35.57
N ALA A 290 -25.05 4.30 35.96
CA ALA A 290 -26.15 4.62 36.85
C ALA A 290 -26.41 3.47 37.82
N ILE A 291 -26.94 3.80 38.99
CA ILE A 291 -27.49 2.82 39.92
C ILE A 291 -28.89 2.44 39.45
N VAL A 292 -29.22 1.15 39.44
CA VAL A 292 -30.55 0.64 39.11
C VAL A 292 -31.28 0.35 40.42
N ASN A 293 -32.40 1.02 40.61
CA ASN A 293 -33.29 0.80 41.74
C ASN A 293 -34.06 -0.52 41.57
N SER A 294 -34.67 -1.02 42.65
CA SER A 294 -35.44 -2.26 42.65
C SER A 294 -36.67 -2.27 41.73
N ASP A 295 -37.16 -1.08 41.33
CA ASP A 295 -38.26 -0.89 40.36
C ASP A 295 -37.77 -0.83 38.90
N GLY A 296 -36.47 -0.97 38.66
CA GLY A 296 -35.84 -0.89 37.34
C GLY A 296 -35.51 0.53 36.87
N THR A 297 -35.83 1.57 37.65
CA THR A 297 -35.47 2.96 37.34
C THR A 297 -34.00 3.25 37.64
N THR A 298 -33.42 4.24 36.97
CA THR A 298 -32.01 4.64 37.15
C THR A 298 -31.89 5.84 38.09
N SER A 299 -31.04 5.76 39.11
CA SER A 299 -30.67 6.85 40.01
C SER A 299 -29.16 7.09 40.03
N GLN A 300 -28.72 8.31 40.42
CA GLN A 300 -27.30 8.69 40.56
C GLN A 300 -26.43 8.35 39.34
N THR A 301 -26.64 9.08 38.24
CA THR A 301 -25.86 8.93 37.01
C THR A 301 -24.50 9.62 37.11
N SER A 302 -23.42 8.95 36.69
CA SER A 302 -22.08 9.52 36.56
C SER A 302 -21.55 9.38 35.13
N TYR A 303 -20.80 10.39 34.70
CA TYR A 303 -20.21 10.48 33.37
C TYR A 303 -18.68 10.59 33.49
N THR A 304 -17.97 9.67 32.82
CA THR A 304 -16.51 9.56 32.88
C THR A 304 -15.93 9.54 31.47
N ILE A 305 -14.80 10.21 31.24
CA ILE A 305 -13.98 10.03 30.03
C ILE A 305 -12.73 9.22 30.39
N VAL A 306 -12.51 8.10 29.70
CA VAL A 306 -11.34 7.23 29.86
C VAL A 306 -10.35 7.49 28.74
N ASN A 307 -9.13 7.91 29.09
CA ASN A 307 -8.05 8.14 28.13
C ASN A 307 -7.14 6.91 28.02
N GLN A 308 -7.10 6.28 26.84
CA GLN A 308 -6.10 5.27 26.50
C GLN A 308 -4.81 5.94 26.06
N ARG A 309 -3.67 5.48 26.57
CA ARG A 309 -2.36 6.06 26.34
C ARG A 309 -1.47 5.03 25.64
N PHE A 310 -0.73 5.49 24.63
CA PHE A 310 0.28 4.71 23.93
C PHE A 310 1.66 5.15 24.42
N VAL A 311 2.51 4.18 24.75
CA VAL A 311 3.93 4.39 25.03
C VAL A 311 4.71 3.36 24.22
N GLY A 312 5.76 3.78 23.51
CA GLY A 312 6.52 2.85 22.69
C GLY A 312 7.71 3.45 21.96
N LYS A 313 8.45 2.58 21.29
CA LYS A 313 9.57 2.91 20.40
C LYS A 313 9.12 2.70 18.95
N LEU A 314 8.90 3.79 18.24
CA LEU A 314 8.45 3.80 16.85
C LEU A 314 9.63 3.78 15.88
N LYS A 315 9.38 3.34 14.64
CA LYS A 315 10.34 3.32 13.54
C LYS A 315 10.05 4.43 12.54
N ARG A 316 11.10 5.09 12.06
CA ARG A 316 11.04 6.12 11.03
C ARG A 316 12.00 5.80 9.91
N LEU A 317 11.49 5.62 8.69
CA LEU A 317 12.34 5.34 7.53
C LEU A 317 13.23 6.55 7.23
N MET A 318 14.54 6.32 7.14
CA MET A 318 15.56 7.35 6.90
C MET A 318 16.21 7.20 5.53
N GLN A 319 16.43 5.97 5.07
CA GLN A 319 17.12 5.71 3.82
C GLN A 319 16.68 4.38 3.22
N ILE A 320 16.65 4.34 1.90
CA ILE A 320 16.57 3.12 1.10
C ILE A 320 17.83 3.04 0.25
N ASP A 321 18.57 1.96 0.37
CA ASP A 321 19.73 1.64 -0.46
C ASP A 321 19.32 0.69 -1.57
N LEU A 322 19.63 1.07 -2.81
CA LEU A 322 19.25 0.36 -4.03
C LEU A 322 20.51 -0.17 -4.72
N PRO A 323 20.38 -1.22 -5.56
CA PRO A 323 21.46 -1.64 -6.45
C PRO A 323 22.00 -0.49 -7.32
N GLU A 324 23.22 -0.65 -7.85
CA GLU A 324 23.87 0.32 -8.74
C GLU A 324 24.20 1.67 -8.07
N ASN A 325 24.55 1.67 -6.76
CA ASN A 325 24.90 2.86 -5.96
C ASN A 325 23.81 3.96 -5.98
N LYS A 326 22.55 3.55 -6.06
CA LYS A 326 21.39 4.44 -5.96
C LYS A 326 20.87 4.43 -4.53
N LYS A 327 20.32 5.55 -4.06
CA LYS A 327 19.65 5.61 -2.76
C LYS A 327 18.59 6.70 -2.70
N VAL A 328 17.60 6.49 -1.84
CA VAL A 328 16.55 7.48 -1.52
C VAL A 328 16.68 7.84 -0.06
N LYS A 329 16.79 9.13 0.27
CA LYS A 329 16.91 9.64 1.64
C LYS A 329 15.67 10.41 2.06
N PHE A 330 15.25 10.21 3.31
CA PHE A 330 14.09 10.84 3.94
C PHE A 330 14.59 11.71 5.09
N SER A 331 14.25 13.01 5.07
CA SER A 331 14.68 13.97 6.09
C SER A 331 13.50 14.44 6.93
N TYR A 332 13.67 14.61 8.25
CA TYR A 332 12.59 15.01 9.17
C TYR A 332 12.99 16.19 10.07
N ASN A 333 13.48 17.27 9.46
CA ASN A 333 14.16 18.35 10.17
C ASN A 333 13.23 19.42 10.77
N MET A 334 11.91 19.20 10.73
CA MET A 334 10.90 20.14 11.23
C MET A 334 10.10 19.51 12.35
N ASN A 335 9.95 20.21 13.48
CA ASN A 335 9.25 19.70 14.66
C ASN A 335 7.73 19.82 14.51
N ARG A 336 7.01 18.83 15.03
CA ARG A 336 5.56 18.86 15.14
C ARG A 336 5.07 19.55 16.40
N ILE A 337 3.96 20.28 16.27
CA ILE A 337 3.30 21.04 17.34
C ILE A 337 2.12 20.24 17.91
N ASP A 338 1.37 19.58 17.03
CA ASP A 338 0.26 18.68 17.38
C ASP A 338 0.74 17.37 18.03
N MET A 339 2.03 17.05 17.83
CA MET A 339 2.73 15.94 18.46
C MET A 339 4.18 16.34 18.78
N PRO A 340 4.43 16.94 19.96
CA PRO A 340 5.79 17.32 20.38
C PRO A 340 6.79 16.17 20.27
N GLU A 341 8.06 16.51 20.04
CA GLU A 341 9.19 15.56 19.86
C GLU A 341 9.06 14.67 18.61
N ASP A 342 8.07 14.88 17.73
CA ASP A 342 7.93 14.19 16.45
C ASP A 342 8.39 15.09 15.30
N GLY A 343 8.84 14.49 14.19
CA GLY A 343 9.35 15.22 13.02
C GLY A 343 8.40 15.11 11.82
N MET A 344 8.18 16.21 11.11
CA MET A 344 7.49 16.21 9.80
C MET A 344 8.44 15.73 8.71
N LEU A 345 7.93 15.04 7.68
CA LEU A 345 8.75 14.67 6.53
C LEU A 345 9.11 15.95 5.74
N SER A 346 10.36 16.38 5.80
CA SER A 346 10.84 17.63 5.20
C SER A 346 11.31 17.49 3.76
N SER A 347 12.00 16.40 3.42
CA SER A 347 12.41 16.11 2.04
C SER A 347 12.51 14.61 1.74
N ILE A 348 12.33 14.28 0.46
CA ILE A 348 12.73 13.00 -0.13
C ILE A 348 13.74 13.31 -1.24
N ASP A 349 14.97 12.83 -1.09
CA ASP A 349 16.08 13.12 -2.00
C ASP A 349 16.61 11.83 -2.66
N ILE A 350 16.79 11.86 -3.97
CA ILE A 350 17.21 10.70 -4.77
C ILE A 350 18.66 10.90 -5.24
N TYR A 351 19.50 9.92 -4.99
CA TYR A 351 20.94 9.95 -5.29
C TYR A 351 21.35 8.80 -6.21
N SER A 352 22.38 9.03 -7.03
CA SER A 352 23.12 8.01 -7.77
C SER A 352 24.61 8.34 -7.70
N ASN A 353 25.44 7.37 -7.29
CA ASN A 353 26.88 7.58 -7.06
C ASN A 353 27.16 8.83 -6.19
N ASP A 354 26.38 9.00 -5.11
CA ASP A 354 26.39 10.14 -4.19
C ASP A 354 26.05 11.53 -4.77
N ALA A 355 25.82 11.63 -6.08
CA ALA A 355 25.26 12.84 -6.68
C ALA A 355 23.74 12.87 -6.50
N LYS A 356 23.20 14.00 -6.02
CA LYS A 356 21.75 14.23 -5.93
C LYS A 356 21.18 14.39 -7.34
N MET A 357 20.36 13.43 -7.75
CA MET A 357 19.75 13.38 -9.09
C MET A 357 18.40 14.09 -9.13
N ASN A 358 17.62 13.97 -8.06
CA ASN A 358 16.31 14.58 -7.92
C ASN A 358 15.97 14.81 -6.43
N GLY A 359 14.92 15.56 -6.14
CA GLY A 359 14.41 15.67 -4.78
C GLY A 359 13.10 16.44 -4.68
N PHE A 360 12.38 16.20 -3.59
CA PHE A 360 11.09 16.80 -3.27
C PHE A 360 11.12 17.38 -1.85
N GLY A 361 10.64 18.62 -1.69
CA GLY A 361 10.52 19.31 -0.40
C GLY A 361 9.05 19.47 -0.04
N PHE A 362 8.70 19.27 1.23
CA PHE A 362 7.32 19.24 1.70
C PHE A 362 7.00 20.45 2.59
N GLN A 363 5.82 21.02 2.37
CA GLN A 363 5.34 22.22 3.05
C GLN A 363 4.07 21.90 3.82
N TYR A 364 3.98 22.42 5.04
CA TYR A 364 2.90 22.08 5.98
C TYR A 364 2.19 23.30 6.52
N ALA A 365 0.95 23.08 6.97
CA ALA A 365 0.20 23.98 7.81
C ALA A 365 -0.50 23.18 8.92
N TYR A 366 -1.14 23.87 9.85
CA TYR A 366 -1.97 23.28 10.88
C TYR A 366 -3.40 23.76 10.76
N THR A 367 -4.36 22.87 10.98
CA THR A 367 -5.75 23.27 11.22
C THR A 367 -5.83 24.15 12.46
N HIS A 368 -6.67 25.17 12.44
CA HIS A 368 -6.95 25.98 13.62
C HIS A 368 -8.39 26.50 13.54
N LEU A 369 -9.30 25.75 14.16
CA LEU A 369 -10.75 25.97 14.05
C LEU A 369 -11.14 26.09 12.57
N TYR A 370 -11.58 27.27 12.14
CA TYR A 370 -12.06 27.59 10.78
C TYR A 370 -10.96 28.04 9.81
N SER A 371 -9.69 28.00 10.21
CA SER A 371 -8.55 28.56 9.48
C SER A 371 -7.34 27.63 9.48
N MET A 372 -6.30 27.97 8.73
CA MET A 372 -4.99 27.32 8.81
C MET A 372 -3.96 28.28 9.37
N ALA A 373 -2.99 27.74 10.11
CA ALA A 373 -1.83 28.45 10.60
C ALA A 373 -0.57 27.81 10.01
N THR A 374 0.41 28.62 9.59
CA THR A 374 1.75 28.10 9.26
C THR A 374 2.40 27.51 10.52
N PRO A 375 3.40 26.63 10.40
CA PRO A 375 4.11 26.08 11.56
C PRO A 375 4.66 27.17 12.50
N GLU A 376 5.15 28.28 11.94
CA GLU A 376 5.68 29.41 12.72
C GLU A 376 4.58 30.09 13.54
N VAL A 377 3.41 30.33 12.94
CA VAL A 377 2.27 30.93 13.64
C VAL A 377 1.70 29.96 14.68
N ALA A 378 1.57 28.68 14.34
CA ALA A 378 1.08 27.64 15.22
C ALA A 378 1.94 27.50 16.49
N ALA A 379 3.25 27.67 16.39
CA ALA A 379 4.18 27.56 17.52
C ALA A 379 4.00 28.66 18.57
N THR A 380 3.37 29.79 18.21
CA THR A 380 3.12 30.92 19.12
C THR A 380 1.80 30.80 19.90
N ARG A 381 1.01 29.77 19.63
CA ARG A 381 -0.37 29.65 20.11
C ARG A 381 -0.42 29.08 21.53
N PRO A 382 -1.41 29.49 22.35
CA PRO A 382 -1.55 28.95 23.70
C PRO A 382 -1.92 27.45 23.65
N ALA A 383 -1.57 26.71 24.71
CA ALA A 383 -1.85 25.28 24.81
C ALA A 383 -3.33 24.91 24.62
N SER A 384 -4.25 25.81 24.99
CA SER A 384 -5.69 25.69 24.76
C SER A 384 -6.10 25.72 23.28
N GLU A 385 -5.29 26.29 22.39
CA GLU A 385 -5.51 26.31 20.94
C GLU A 385 -4.77 25.18 20.22
N ILE A 386 -3.60 24.78 20.73
CA ILE A 386 -2.79 23.69 20.15
C ILE A 386 -3.59 22.38 20.05
N GLN A 387 -4.51 22.10 20.98
CA GLN A 387 -5.36 20.90 20.93
C GLN A 387 -6.23 20.78 19.66
N TYR A 388 -6.50 21.88 18.96
CA TYR A 388 -7.28 21.92 17.71
C TYR A 388 -6.41 21.80 16.44
N MET A 389 -5.10 21.66 16.60
CA MET A 389 -4.14 21.61 15.51
C MET A 389 -3.91 20.19 15.06
N LYS A 390 -4.04 19.98 13.75
CA LYS A 390 -3.66 18.76 13.04
C LYS A 390 -2.77 19.15 11.86
N LEU A 391 -1.65 18.46 11.71
CA LEU A 391 -0.70 18.71 10.62
C LEU A 391 -1.35 18.43 9.25
N LEU A 392 -1.26 19.35 8.30
CA LEU A 392 -1.73 19.22 6.92
C LEU A 392 -0.57 19.43 5.95
N LEU A 393 -0.46 18.57 4.93
CA LEU A 393 0.46 18.79 3.82
C LEU A 393 -0.17 19.78 2.85
N VAL A 394 0.37 20.98 2.71
CA VAL A 394 -0.20 22.05 1.87
C VAL A 394 0.55 22.25 0.56
N GLY A 395 1.77 21.73 0.45
CA GLY A 395 2.53 21.87 -0.79
C GLY A 395 3.71 20.92 -0.91
N ILE A 396 4.10 20.66 -2.16
CA ILE A 396 5.29 19.92 -2.54
C ILE A 396 6.07 20.77 -3.53
N THR A 397 7.39 20.78 -3.40
CA THR A 397 8.32 21.49 -4.27
C THR A 397 9.36 20.52 -4.84
N ARG A 398 9.92 20.82 -6.02
CA ARG A 398 11.12 20.14 -6.51
C ARG A 398 12.36 20.82 -5.95
N THR A 399 13.33 20.02 -5.52
CA THR A 399 14.56 20.50 -4.86
C THR A 399 15.85 20.15 -5.61
N ALA A 400 15.72 19.64 -6.85
CA ALA A 400 16.86 19.47 -7.75
C ALA A 400 16.98 20.69 -8.67
N GLY A 401 18.02 21.50 -8.45
CA GLY A 401 18.17 22.81 -9.08
C GLY A 401 17.40 23.89 -8.31
N PRO A 402 16.95 24.97 -8.99
CA PRO A 402 16.10 25.99 -8.38
C PRO A 402 14.83 25.37 -7.79
N VAL A 403 14.49 25.75 -6.55
CA VAL A 403 13.26 25.27 -5.90
C VAL A 403 12.06 25.77 -6.70
N THR A 404 11.24 24.83 -7.18
CA THR A 404 10.05 25.13 -7.99
C THR A 404 8.82 24.44 -7.42
N PRO A 405 7.62 25.05 -7.49
CA PRO A 405 6.38 24.40 -7.07
C PRO A 405 6.14 23.09 -7.85
N PHE A 406 5.70 22.05 -7.14
CA PHE A 406 5.33 20.76 -7.72
C PHE A 406 3.85 20.43 -7.51
N LEU A 407 3.28 20.78 -6.36
CA LEU A 407 1.88 20.57 -6.06
C LEU A 407 1.45 21.53 -4.94
N ASP A 408 0.25 22.09 -5.03
CA ASP A 408 -0.40 22.84 -3.94
C ASP A 408 -1.71 22.14 -3.55
N LEU A 409 -1.96 22.04 -2.24
CA LEU A 409 -3.02 21.23 -1.64
C LEU A 409 -3.88 22.08 -0.71
N GLN A 410 -5.19 22.07 -0.94
CA GLN A 410 -6.15 22.84 -0.16
C GLN A 410 -7.15 21.93 0.52
N TYR A 411 -7.65 22.31 1.70
CA TYR A 411 -8.51 21.46 2.53
C TYR A 411 -9.84 22.13 2.88
N LYS A 412 -10.89 21.32 3.11
CA LYS A 412 -12.17 21.79 3.66
C LYS A 412 -12.05 21.99 5.16
N LEU A 413 -12.31 23.18 5.67
CA LEU A 413 -12.32 23.44 7.13
C LEU A 413 -13.73 23.61 7.71
N GLY A 414 -14.69 23.98 6.86
CA GLY A 414 -16.13 24.03 7.19
C GLY A 414 -16.44 24.76 8.49
N THR A 415 -17.11 24.05 9.40
CA THR A 415 -17.51 24.48 10.75
C THR A 415 -16.40 24.37 11.80
N GLY A 416 -15.17 24.09 11.36
CA GLY A 416 -14.00 23.96 12.21
C GLY A 416 -13.62 22.51 12.50
N THR A 417 -12.32 22.25 12.64
CA THR A 417 -11.81 20.91 12.95
C THR A 417 -11.85 20.65 14.45
N PRO A 418 -12.39 19.50 14.92
CA PRO A 418 -12.42 19.19 16.34
C PRO A 418 -11.01 18.88 16.87
N PRO A 419 -10.78 19.10 18.18
CA PRO A 419 -9.57 18.63 18.82
C PRO A 419 -9.56 17.10 18.84
N ARG A 420 -8.38 16.50 18.91
CA ARG A 420 -8.26 15.07 19.22
C ARG A 420 -8.96 14.79 20.55
N SER A 421 -9.48 13.59 20.77
CA SER A 421 -10.28 13.21 21.96
C SER A 421 -11.64 13.90 22.10
N SER A 422 -12.09 14.70 21.12
CA SER A 422 -13.40 15.32 21.20
C SER A 422 -14.53 14.29 21.32
N VAL A 423 -15.44 14.54 22.25
CA VAL A 423 -16.65 13.73 22.42
C VAL A 423 -17.71 14.01 21.35
N TRP A 424 -17.52 15.04 20.52
CA TRP A 424 -18.42 15.46 19.44
C TRP A 424 -18.23 14.64 18.17
N GLN A 425 -18.38 13.33 18.29
CA GLN A 425 -18.24 12.39 17.18
C GLN A 425 -19.43 11.44 17.14
N ASP A 426 -19.77 10.99 15.94
CA ASP A 426 -20.76 9.94 15.71
C ASP A 426 -20.22 8.56 16.12
N GLN A 427 -21.05 7.54 15.95
CA GLN A 427 -20.69 6.14 16.24
C GLN A 427 -19.54 5.58 15.37
N TYR A 428 -19.28 6.17 14.20
CA TYR A 428 -18.21 5.80 13.28
C TYR A 428 -16.89 6.54 13.57
N GLY A 429 -16.92 7.51 14.49
CA GLY A 429 -15.78 8.35 14.88
C GLY A 429 -15.61 9.62 14.05
N TYR A 430 -16.60 9.99 13.24
CA TYR A 430 -16.61 11.22 12.45
C TYR A 430 -17.20 12.40 13.22
N TYR A 431 -16.74 13.60 12.90
CA TYR A 431 -17.17 14.82 13.57
C TYR A 431 -18.63 15.19 13.25
N THR A 432 -19.41 15.58 14.27
CA THR A 432 -20.86 15.88 14.14
C THR A 432 -21.20 17.38 14.16
N GLY A 433 -20.21 18.29 14.11
CA GLY A 433 -20.44 19.72 13.86
C GLY A 433 -20.93 20.58 15.04
N SER A 434 -21.17 19.99 16.22
CA SER A 434 -21.75 20.71 17.36
C SER A 434 -20.71 21.44 18.23
N MET A 435 -20.11 22.51 17.68
CA MET A 435 -19.58 23.61 18.51
C MET A 435 -20.52 24.82 18.54
N VAL A 436 -21.63 24.79 17.80
CA VAL A 436 -22.55 25.92 17.62
C VAL A 436 -24.01 25.45 17.72
N GLY A 437 -24.72 25.89 18.76
CA GLY A 437 -26.14 26.27 18.64
C GLY A 437 -27.25 25.24 18.92
N LEU A 438 -26.99 24.09 19.55
CA LEU A 438 -28.07 23.22 20.04
C LEU A 438 -28.23 23.40 21.56
N ASN A 439 -29.47 23.52 22.05
CA ASN A 439 -29.84 23.46 23.48
C ASN A 439 -29.59 22.05 24.08
N ASN A 440 -28.47 21.42 23.72
CA ASN A 440 -28.08 20.09 24.16
C ASN A 440 -27.27 20.20 25.45
N THR A 441 -27.80 19.60 26.51
CA THR A 441 -27.04 19.39 27.75
C THR A 441 -25.87 18.42 27.49
N TYR A 442 -24.80 18.51 28.27
CA TYR A 442 -23.68 17.56 28.20
C TYR A 442 -24.13 16.09 28.31
N ALA A 443 -25.28 15.83 28.96
CA ALA A 443 -25.91 14.51 29.04
C ALA A 443 -26.21 13.91 27.65
N ASN A 444 -26.59 14.72 26.66
CA ASN A 444 -26.84 14.25 25.30
C ASN A 444 -25.56 13.72 24.63
N CYS A 445 -24.38 14.21 25.02
CA CYS A 445 -23.10 13.68 24.54
C CYS A 445 -22.82 12.28 25.10
N PHE A 446 -23.38 11.88 26.23
CA PHE A 446 -23.23 10.54 26.79
C PHE A 446 -24.46 9.65 26.49
N ASN A 447 -25.51 10.23 25.90
CA ASN A 447 -26.68 9.52 25.46
C ASN A 447 -26.42 8.87 24.10
N TYR A 448 -26.57 7.55 24.07
CA TYR A 448 -26.34 6.75 22.88
C TYR A 448 -27.30 7.07 21.73
N GLU A 449 -28.54 7.50 22.02
CA GLU A 449 -29.54 7.88 21.02
C GLU A 449 -29.15 9.18 20.28
N ALA A 450 -28.53 10.14 20.96
CA ALA A 450 -28.13 11.43 20.39
C ALA A 450 -26.88 11.37 19.49
N ARG A 451 -26.15 10.25 19.49
CA ARG A 451 -24.97 10.00 18.65
C ARG A 451 -25.24 9.15 17.41
N LYS A 452 -26.47 8.65 17.26
CA LYS A 452 -26.94 8.09 15.99
C LYS A 452 -27.03 9.26 15.00
N MET A 453 -26.09 9.38 14.06
CA MET A 453 -26.31 10.25 12.92
C MET A 453 -27.54 9.70 12.18
N ALA A 454 -28.69 10.36 12.37
CA ALA A 454 -29.94 10.14 11.66
C ALA A 454 -30.50 8.70 11.64
N ILE A 455 -31.26 8.33 12.68
CA ILE A 455 -32.46 7.50 12.45
C ILE A 455 -33.75 8.32 12.47
N ASN A 456 -33.81 9.52 13.08
CA ASN A 456 -34.99 10.42 13.01
C ASN A 456 -34.77 11.85 13.58
N HIS A 457 -33.54 12.39 13.59
CA HIS A 457 -33.33 13.77 14.07
C HIS A 457 -33.63 14.79 12.96
N THR A 458 -34.87 15.27 12.90
CA THR A 458 -35.34 16.36 12.03
C THR A 458 -34.65 17.71 12.29
N GLU A 459 -33.84 17.81 13.34
CA GLU A 459 -33.18 19.04 13.80
C GLU A 459 -31.77 19.27 13.21
N TRP A 460 -31.17 18.27 12.54
CA TRP A 460 -29.80 18.39 12.04
C TRP A 460 -29.80 18.96 10.63
N SER A 461 -29.29 20.18 10.46
CA SER A 461 -29.11 20.81 9.15
C SER A 461 -28.09 20.05 8.29
N ASP A 462 -28.21 20.16 6.96
CA ASP A 462 -27.24 19.57 6.01
C ASP A 462 -25.81 20.08 6.26
N LEU A 463 -25.66 21.29 6.81
CA LEU A 463 -24.39 21.85 7.24
C LEU A 463 -23.70 21.00 8.32
N LEU A 464 -24.44 20.50 9.32
CA LEU A 464 -23.88 19.69 10.41
C LEU A 464 -23.46 18.30 9.91
N ARG A 465 -24.25 17.69 9.02
CA ARG A 465 -23.95 16.38 8.41
C ARG A 465 -22.66 16.40 7.60
N MET A 466 -22.32 17.56 7.03
CA MET A 466 -21.11 17.74 6.24
C MET A 466 -19.85 17.98 7.07
N SER A 467 -19.94 18.03 8.40
CA SER A 467 -18.78 18.30 9.28
C SER A 467 -17.74 17.17 9.28
N ALA A 468 -18.11 15.96 8.85
CA ALA A 468 -17.18 14.86 8.63
C ALA A 468 -16.14 15.14 7.53
N GLN A 469 -16.39 16.13 6.65
CA GLN A 469 -15.42 16.56 5.64
C GLN A 469 -14.35 17.53 6.17
N ASN A 470 -14.49 18.04 7.40
CA ASN A 470 -13.55 19.02 7.94
C ASN A 470 -12.16 18.36 8.11
N GLY A 471 -11.13 18.98 7.53
CA GLY A 471 -9.77 18.45 7.41
C GLY A 471 -9.52 17.61 6.15
N MET A 472 -10.51 17.40 5.27
CA MET A 472 -10.32 16.64 4.03
C MET A 472 -9.73 17.48 2.89
N LEU A 473 -8.99 16.82 2.00
CA LEU A 473 -8.48 17.41 0.76
C LEU A 473 -9.65 17.93 -0.08
N SER A 474 -9.52 19.14 -0.60
CA SER A 474 -10.55 19.80 -1.41
C SER A 474 -10.07 20.12 -2.82
N ARG A 475 -8.79 20.43 -2.99
CA ARG A 475 -8.22 20.79 -4.29
C ARG A 475 -6.74 20.42 -4.35
N MET A 476 -6.30 19.98 -5.52
CA MET A 476 -4.90 19.80 -5.88
C MET A 476 -4.57 20.66 -7.10
N THR A 477 -3.65 21.61 -6.95
CA THR A 477 -3.20 22.49 -8.04
C THR A 477 -1.84 22.04 -8.54
N TYR A 478 -1.73 21.82 -9.85
CA TYR A 478 -0.55 21.30 -10.53
C TYR A 478 0.39 22.43 -10.99
N PRO A 479 1.66 22.13 -11.33
CA PRO A 479 2.64 23.16 -11.74
C PRO A 479 2.26 23.94 -12.99
N THR A 480 1.37 23.38 -13.82
CA THR A 480 0.84 24.03 -15.02
C THR A 480 -0.18 25.13 -14.70
N GLY A 481 -0.64 25.23 -13.44
CA GLY A 481 -1.72 26.13 -13.01
C GLY A 481 -3.11 25.49 -13.05
N GLY A 482 -3.27 24.37 -13.75
CA GLY A 482 -4.49 23.57 -13.71
C GLY A 482 -4.70 22.91 -12.34
N TYR A 483 -5.94 22.50 -12.04
CA TYR A 483 -6.27 21.89 -10.76
C TYR A 483 -7.40 20.86 -10.83
N THR A 484 -7.39 19.92 -9.89
CA THR A 484 -8.49 19.00 -9.61
C THR A 484 -9.16 19.40 -8.29
N GLU A 485 -10.48 19.56 -8.28
CA GLU A 485 -11.28 19.93 -7.11
C GLU A 485 -12.36 18.88 -6.79
N TYR A 486 -12.54 18.62 -5.49
CA TYR A 486 -13.50 17.66 -4.95
C TYR A 486 -14.66 18.34 -4.25
N THR A 487 -15.86 17.86 -4.54
CA THR A 487 -17.07 18.14 -3.78
C THR A 487 -17.57 16.85 -3.15
N TYR A 488 -17.96 16.93 -1.88
CA TYR A 488 -18.41 15.80 -1.07
C TYR A 488 -19.90 15.90 -0.78
N GLU A 489 -20.50 14.76 -0.46
CA GLU A 489 -21.86 14.63 0.09
C GLU A 489 -21.89 13.60 1.23
N PRO A 490 -22.88 13.62 2.14
CA PRO A 490 -22.98 12.63 3.20
C PRO A 490 -23.24 11.22 2.65
N ASN A 491 -22.75 10.20 3.36
CA ASN A 491 -23.15 8.82 3.07
C ASN A 491 -24.65 8.61 3.38
N ASP A 492 -25.29 7.72 2.63
CA ASP A 492 -26.71 7.38 2.78
C ASP A 492 -26.98 5.89 2.54
N VAL A 493 -28.11 5.40 3.05
CA VAL A 493 -28.59 4.02 2.95
C VAL A 493 -30.12 3.97 2.98
N MET A 494 -30.71 2.88 2.46
CA MET A 494 -32.11 2.54 2.73
C MET A 494 -32.17 1.51 3.88
N ALA A 495 -32.69 1.92 5.03
CA ALA A 495 -32.96 1.03 6.16
C ALA A 495 -34.44 0.64 6.17
N GLY A 496 -34.74 -0.60 5.76
CA GLY A 496 -36.12 -1.01 5.49
C GLY A 496 -36.74 -0.17 4.35
N SER A 497 -37.84 0.52 4.63
CA SER A 497 -38.50 1.43 3.68
C SER A 497 -38.08 2.91 3.84
N SER A 498 -37.17 3.22 4.77
CA SER A 498 -36.81 4.59 5.13
C SER A 498 -35.41 4.97 4.64
N PHE A 499 -35.30 6.19 4.11
CA PHE A 499 -34.03 6.80 3.75
C PHE A 499 -33.30 7.30 5.02
N GLN A 500 -32.00 7.03 5.13
CA GLN A 500 -31.18 7.44 6.27
C GLN A 500 -29.79 7.91 5.82
N TYR A 501 -29.29 8.97 6.44
CA TYR A 501 -27.87 9.36 6.35
C TYR A 501 -27.04 8.56 7.34
N THR A 502 -25.77 8.35 7.02
CA THR A 502 -24.84 7.56 7.85
C THR A 502 -23.52 8.33 8.05
N GLY A 503 -22.62 7.77 8.86
CA GLY A 503 -21.34 8.43 9.15
C GLY A 503 -20.41 8.54 7.94
N GLY A 504 -19.62 9.61 7.92
CA GLY A 504 -18.65 9.89 6.87
C GLY A 504 -19.25 10.56 5.62
N VAL A 505 -18.40 10.77 4.62
CA VAL A 505 -18.76 11.42 3.34
C VAL A 505 -18.21 10.65 2.16
N ARG A 506 -18.71 10.96 0.97
CA ARG A 506 -18.26 10.44 -0.32
C ARG A 506 -18.16 11.56 -1.36
N VAL A 507 -17.44 11.32 -2.45
CA VAL A 507 -17.29 12.28 -3.56
C VAL A 507 -18.59 12.32 -4.37
N SER A 508 -19.18 13.51 -4.52
CA SER A 508 -20.34 13.76 -5.38
C SER A 508 -19.95 14.39 -6.72
N LYS A 509 -18.83 15.12 -6.77
CA LYS A 509 -18.36 15.79 -7.98
C LYS A 509 -16.85 15.98 -7.96
N ILE A 510 -16.24 15.82 -9.14
CA ILE A 510 -14.88 16.24 -9.45
C ILE A 510 -14.93 17.33 -10.53
N LEU A 511 -14.10 18.36 -10.40
CA LEU A 511 -13.86 19.37 -11.42
C LEU A 511 -12.37 19.37 -11.77
N ILE A 512 -12.04 19.29 -13.05
CA ILE A 512 -10.69 19.46 -13.58
C ILE A 512 -10.67 20.73 -14.41
N HIS A 513 -9.79 21.67 -14.06
CA HIS A 513 -9.56 22.93 -14.77
C HIS A 513 -8.15 22.95 -15.35
N ASP A 514 -8.02 23.44 -16.57
CA ASP A 514 -6.76 23.49 -17.32
C ASP A 514 -5.78 24.59 -16.85
N GLY A 515 -6.25 25.53 -16.02
CA GLY A 515 -5.46 26.66 -15.52
C GLY A 515 -5.55 27.90 -16.40
N ILE A 516 -6.31 27.85 -17.50
CA ILE A 516 -6.37 28.89 -18.52
C ILE A 516 -7.80 29.44 -18.65
N ASN A 517 -8.78 28.56 -18.85
CA ASN A 517 -10.15 28.97 -19.14
C ASN A 517 -11.19 28.00 -18.59
N HIS A 518 -12.05 28.52 -17.72
CA HIS A 518 -13.20 27.81 -17.16
C HIS A 518 -14.21 27.29 -18.19
N ALA A 519 -14.20 27.79 -19.43
CA ALA A 519 -15.02 27.22 -20.50
C ALA A 519 -14.63 25.77 -20.86
N ASN A 520 -13.41 25.34 -20.50
CA ASN A 520 -12.90 23.99 -20.74
C ASN A 520 -13.02 23.08 -19.50
N ASP A 521 -13.67 23.54 -18.42
CA ASP A 521 -13.79 22.77 -17.18
C ASP A 521 -14.43 21.40 -17.43
N GLN A 522 -13.70 20.34 -17.09
CA GLN A 522 -14.24 18.99 -17.12
C GLN A 522 -14.86 18.67 -15.77
N ILE A 523 -16.19 18.56 -15.75
CA ILE A 523 -16.94 18.20 -14.56
C ILE A 523 -17.30 16.72 -14.66
N THR A 524 -17.12 15.97 -13.58
CA THR A 524 -17.63 14.60 -13.44
C THR A 524 -18.52 14.53 -12.20
N THR A 525 -19.77 14.13 -12.37
CA THR A 525 -20.75 13.99 -11.27
C THR A 525 -20.99 12.52 -10.94
N TYR A 526 -21.04 12.17 -9.65
CA TYR A 526 -21.22 10.81 -9.16
C TYR A 526 -22.57 10.66 -8.43
N LYS A 527 -23.32 9.60 -8.76
CA LYS A 527 -24.57 9.24 -8.07
C LYS A 527 -24.55 7.81 -7.57
N TYR A 528 -24.80 7.63 -6.29
CA TYR A 528 -24.80 6.33 -5.62
C TYR A 528 -26.23 5.80 -5.45
N LYS A 529 -26.92 5.58 -6.57
CA LYS A 529 -28.34 5.19 -6.58
C LYS A 529 -28.59 3.90 -7.36
N LEU A 530 -29.56 3.11 -6.91
CA LEU A 530 -30.15 1.97 -7.62
C LEU A 530 -31.03 2.45 -8.78
N THR A 531 -31.45 1.53 -9.65
CA THR A 531 -32.31 1.84 -10.81
C THR A 531 -33.69 2.40 -10.42
N ASN A 532 -34.17 2.10 -9.22
CA ASN A 532 -35.41 2.64 -8.66
C ASN A 532 -35.24 4.02 -7.98
N GLY A 533 -34.04 4.60 -7.99
CA GLY A 533 -33.73 5.90 -7.37
C GLY A 533 -33.34 5.84 -5.90
N ASN A 534 -33.44 4.69 -5.24
CA ASN A 534 -33.00 4.51 -3.85
C ASN A 534 -31.47 4.55 -3.73
N SER A 535 -30.94 4.78 -2.51
CA SER A 535 -29.49 4.63 -2.26
C SER A 535 -28.99 3.24 -2.63
N SER A 536 -27.80 3.17 -3.23
CA SER A 536 -27.08 1.91 -3.50
C SER A 536 -26.16 1.47 -2.36
N GLY A 537 -26.08 2.27 -1.29
CA GLY A 537 -25.26 2.01 -0.10
C GLY A 537 -25.81 0.85 0.73
N THR A 538 -24.91 0.05 1.30
CA THR A 538 -25.20 -1.13 2.13
C THR A 538 -24.08 -1.34 3.15
N GLY A 539 -24.29 -2.21 4.16
CA GLY A 539 -23.27 -2.51 5.18
C GLY A 539 -23.20 -1.50 6.34
N PHE A 540 -24.04 -0.46 6.30
CA PHE A 540 -24.18 0.47 7.42
C PHE A 540 -25.05 -0.15 8.53
N GLU A 541 -24.41 -0.53 9.63
CA GLU A 541 -25.09 -1.17 10.76
C GLU A 541 -25.47 -0.18 11.87
N THR A 542 -26.58 -0.48 12.55
CA THR A 542 -26.91 0.16 13.81
C THR A 542 -25.97 -0.36 14.91
N PRO A 543 -25.35 0.52 15.71
CA PRO A 543 -24.44 0.11 16.76
C PRO A 543 -25.14 -0.75 17.81
N VAL A 544 -24.41 -1.73 18.35
CA VAL A 544 -24.84 -2.50 19.51
C VAL A 544 -24.09 -1.98 20.73
N TYR A 545 -24.80 -1.28 21.60
CA TYR A 545 -24.23 -0.75 22.84
C TYR A 545 -24.17 -1.86 23.90
N SER A 546 -23.02 -2.02 24.57
CA SER A 546 -22.96 -2.95 25.70
C SER A 546 -23.77 -2.38 26.85
N LEU A 547 -24.77 -3.14 27.28
CA LEU A 547 -25.60 -2.88 28.45
C LEU A 547 -25.19 -3.90 29.49
N ASP A 548 -24.21 -3.54 30.30
CA ASP A 548 -23.69 -4.44 31.32
C ASP A 548 -24.45 -4.17 32.63
N MET A 549 -25.19 -5.18 33.08
CA MET A 549 -25.87 -5.19 34.38
C MET A 549 -25.04 -5.98 35.36
N ASN A 550 -24.51 -5.30 36.37
CA ASN A 550 -23.75 -5.94 37.43
C ASN A 550 -24.51 -5.83 38.75
N THR A 551 -24.67 -6.94 39.46
CA THR A 551 -25.37 -6.99 40.75
C THR A 551 -24.40 -7.34 41.86
N PHE A 552 -24.25 -6.43 42.82
CA PHE A 552 -23.33 -6.56 43.94
C PHE A 552 -24.10 -6.78 45.24
N TYR A 553 -23.55 -7.65 46.09
CA TYR A 553 -24.01 -7.84 47.47
C TYR A 553 -23.07 -7.10 48.42
N ALA A 554 -23.51 -5.96 48.95
CA ALA A 554 -22.74 -5.19 49.92
C ALA A 554 -23.22 -5.50 51.34
N LYS A 555 -22.29 -5.90 52.23
CA LYS A 555 -22.55 -6.00 53.67
C LYS A 555 -22.53 -4.58 54.24
N THR A 556 -23.66 -4.08 54.72
CA THR A 556 -23.70 -2.73 55.28
C THR A 556 -23.14 -2.74 56.71
N SER A 557 -22.02 -2.05 56.88
CA SER A 557 -21.67 -1.40 58.15
C SER A 557 -21.44 0.08 57.81
N ILE A 558 -22.44 0.93 58.10
CA ILE A 558 -22.50 2.42 58.16
C ILE A 558 -21.75 3.24 57.05
N HIS A 559 -21.23 2.62 56.00
CA HIS A 559 -20.53 3.25 54.88
C HIS A 559 -21.20 2.92 53.54
N GLY A 560 -22.52 2.75 53.57
CA GLY A 560 -23.31 2.16 52.48
C GLY A 560 -23.25 2.94 51.17
N ALA A 561 -23.45 4.27 51.20
CA ALA A 561 -23.50 5.05 49.96
C ALA A 561 -22.12 5.19 49.28
N SER A 562 -21.05 5.39 50.05
CA SER A 562 -19.70 5.61 49.50
C SER A 562 -19.06 4.32 48.96
N ARG A 563 -19.28 3.16 49.60
CA ARG A 563 -18.76 1.87 49.10
C ARG A 563 -19.50 1.39 47.86
N VAL A 564 -20.80 1.64 47.78
CA VAL A 564 -21.62 1.30 46.61
C VAL A 564 -21.21 2.12 45.38
N ILE A 565 -20.99 3.42 45.54
CA ILE A 565 -20.53 4.32 44.46
C ILE A 565 -19.10 3.96 44.03
N PHE A 566 -18.23 3.59 44.98
CA PHE A 566 -16.87 3.09 44.70
C PHE A 566 -16.88 1.80 43.87
N VAL A 567 -17.77 0.84 44.18
CA VAL A 567 -17.90 -0.41 43.41
C VAL A 567 -18.44 -0.14 42.01
N ALA A 568 -19.47 0.71 41.86
CA ALA A 568 -20.00 1.12 40.56
C ALA A 568 -18.95 1.78 39.66
N ALA A 569 -18.08 2.62 40.24
CA ALA A 569 -16.99 3.28 39.52
C ALA A 569 -15.86 2.31 39.11
N ASN A 570 -15.52 1.32 39.96
CA ASN A 570 -14.53 0.30 39.62
C ASN A 570 -14.98 -0.63 38.49
N VAL A 571 -16.28 -0.91 38.41
CA VAL A 571 -16.88 -1.76 37.38
C VAL A 571 -16.91 -1.07 36.03
N ALA A 572 -17.15 0.24 36.01
CA ALA A 572 -17.03 1.07 34.82
C ALA A 572 -15.62 1.08 34.21
N LEU A 573 -14.59 0.96 35.05
CA LEU A 573 -13.18 0.92 34.66
C LEU A 573 -12.67 -0.50 34.41
N GLY A 574 -13.44 -1.52 34.81
CA GLY A 574 -13.12 -2.95 34.65
C GLY A 574 -13.13 -3.44 33.20
N PHE A 575 -13.65 -2.65 32.25
CA PHE A 575 -13.64 -2.94 30.82
C PHE A 575 -12.30 -2.61 30.12
N GLY A 576 -11.25 -2.29 30.89
CA GLY A 576 -9.88 -2.18 30.40
C GLY A 576 -8.84 -2.04 31.50
N GLY A 577 -8.37 -3.18 32.05
CA GLY A 577 -7.10 -3.28 32.80
C GLY A 577 -7.11 -2.76 34.25
N THR A 578 -7.11 -3.72 35.19
CA THR A 578 -6.59 -3.74 36.57
C THR A 578 -6.84 -2.54 37.52
N TYR A 579 -7.34 -2.89 38.71
CA TYR A 579 -7.68 -2.10 39.90
C TYR A 579 -6.92 -0.80 40.17
N CYS A 580 -7.65 0.25 40.60
CA CYS A 580 -7.08 1.35 41.38
C CYS A 580 -8.03 1.84 42.48
N ASN A 581 -7.50 1.90 43.70
CA ASN A 581 -8.15 2.48 44.87
C ASN A 581 -8.34 4.00 44.69
N MET A 582 -9.59 4.46 44.68
CA MET A 582 -9.88 5.88 44.88
C MET A 582 -9.66 6.28 46.34
N ALA A 583 -8.58 7.01 46.59
CA ALA A 583 -8.63 8.13 47.53
C ALA A 583 -9.25 9.33 46.78
N SER A 584 -10.09 10.09 47.48
CA SER A 584 -10.86 11.28 47.04
C SER A 584 -12.22 11.00 46.36
N ALA A 585 -13.28 11.02 47.16
CA ALA A 585 -14.65 11.22 46.70
C ALA A 585 -15.46 11.90 47.81
N PHE A 586 -15.33 13.22 47.96
CA PHE A 586 -16.25 14.05 48.75
C PHE A 586 -16.20 15.51 48.26
N THR A 587 -16.97 15.84 47.22
CA THR A 587 -17.18 17.24 46.81
C THR A 587 -18.64 17.66 46.67
N SER A 588 -19.61 16.83 47.08
CA SER A 588 -20.96 17.33 47.35
C SER A 588 -21.09 17.80 48.80
N THR A 589 -21.50 19.05 48.97
CA THR A 589 -21.65 19.82 50.21
C THR A 589 -22.57 19.18 51.27
N THR A 590 -23.21 18.05 50.96
CA THR A 590 -24.06 17.26 51.87
C THR A 590 -23.34 16.07 52.52
N GLY A 591 -22.14 15.70 52.08
CA GLY A 591 -21.41 14.53 52.60
C GLY A 591 -20.75 14.74 53.97
N PHE A 592 -20.30 15.96 54.27
CA PHE A 592 -19.55 16.25 55.50
C PHE A 592 -20.45 16.25 56.75
N LEU A 593 -21.70 16.70 56.63
CA LEU A 593 -22.68 16.67 57.71
C LEU A 593 -23.15 15.24 58.04
N LYS A 594 -23.14 14.34 57.05
CA LYS A 594 -23.51 12.93 57.23
C LYS A 594 -22.43 12.14 57.99
N ILE A 595 -21.15 12.46 57.76
CA ILE A 595 -20.02 11.90 58.50
C ILE A 595 -20.10 12.21 60.00
N ILE A 596 -20.56 13.41 60.37
CA ILE A 596 -20.71 13.81 61.78
C ILE A 596 -21.86 13.07 62.46
N ASP A 597 -23.01 12.94 61.78
CA ASP A 597 -24.17 12.17 62.27
C ASP A 597 -23.83 10.66 62.41
N ASP A 598 -23.00 10.15 61.49
CA ASP A 598 -22.51 8.77 61.49
C ASP A 598 -21.51 8.50 62.63
N ILE A 599 -20.61 9.45 62.96
CA ILE A 599 -19.71 9.34 64.12
C ILE A 599 -20.50 9.26 65.43
N VAL A 600 -21.58 10.06 65.57
CA VAL A 600 -22.43 10.04 66.77
C VAL A 600 -23.15 8.69 66.93
N SER A 601 -23.51 8.03 65.84
CA SER A 601 -24.19 6.72 65.87
C SER A 601 -23.28 5.53 66.22
N VAL A 602 -21.97 5.63 65.96
CA VAL A 602 -20.96 4.59 66.30
C VAL A 602 -20.76 4.46 67.81
N PHE A 603 -20.86 5.56 68.56
CA PHE A 603 -20.72 5.54 70.03
C PHE A 603 -21.97 5.04 70.77
N ALA A 604 -23.10 4.90 70.09
CA ALA A 604 -24.38 4.51 70.71
C ALA A 604 -24.68 2.99 70.66
N GLY A 605 -23.75 2.16 70.18
CA GLY A 605 -23.73 0.71 70.43
C GLY A 605 -25.05 -0.05 70.20
N GLY A 606 -25.49 -0.19 68.95
CA GLY A 606 -26.52 -1.18 68.61
C GLY A 606 -27.24 -0.93 67.29
N ARG A 607 -26.74 -1.49 66.17
CA ARG A 607 -27.56 -1.72 64.95
C ARG A 607 -27.17 -2.99 64.20
N SER A 608 -28.20 -3.71 63.72
CA SER A 608 -28.12 -4.94 62.92
C SER A 608 -27.45 -4.74 61.56
N ILE A 609 -26.68 -5.75 61.14
CA ILE A 609 -26.06 -5.85 59.81
C ILE A 609 -27.16 -6.18 58.78
N SER A 610 -27.43 -5.31 57.80
CA SER A 610 -28.26 -5.63 56.64
C SER A 610 -27.40 -5.84 55.39
N THR A 611 -27.80 -6.77 54.53
CA THR A 611 -27.23 -6.94 53.19
C THR A 611 -28.08 -6.14 52.22
N GLU A 612 -27.48 -5.20 51.49
CA GLU A 612 -28.16 -4.48 50.41
C GLU A 612 -27.68 -5.00 49.06
N THR A 613 -28.63 -5.27 48.17
CA THR A 613 -28.37 -5.61 46.78
C THR A 613 -28.31 -4.32 46.00
N VAL A 614 -27.19 -4.08 45.31
CA VAL A 614 -27.08 -2.94 44.40
C VAL A 614 -26.83 -3.44 43.00
N THR A 615 -27.73 -3.09 42.10
CA THR A 615 -27.54 -3.31 40.67
C THR A 615 -27.03 -2.02 40.04
N THR A 616 -25.92 -2.08 39.33
CA THR A 616 -25.40 -0.97 38.54
C THR A 616 -25.58 -1.27 37.06
N ARG A 617 -25.90 -0.24 36.29
CA ARG A 617 -25.97 -0.29 34.84
C ARG A 617 -24.87 0.59 34.26
N THR A 618 -24.02 -0.01 33.45
CA THR A 618 -22.94 0.68 32.76
C THR A 618 -23.27 0.72 31.28
N TRP A 619 -23.18 1.91 30.71
CA TRP A 619 -23.18 2.14 29.28
C TRP A 619 -21.77 2.51 28.89
N SER A 620 -21.05 1.54 28.34
CA SER A 620 -19.76 1.80 27.73
C SER A 620 -19.99 2.09 26.24
N MET A 621 -19.49 3.23 25.79
CA MET A 621 -19.48 3.51 24.36
C MET A 621 -18.28 2.78 23.75
N GLN A 622 -18.51 1.52 23.44
CA GLN A 622 -17.65 0.79 22.53
C GLN A 622 -17.69 1.52 21.17
N PRO A 623 -16.55 2.03 20.64
CA PRO A 623 -16.51 2.51 19.27
C PRO A 623 -17.13 1.43 18.37
N LEU A 624 -17.90 1.76 17.33
CA LEU A 624 -18.53 0.74 16.49
C LEU A 624 -17.50 -0.31 16.01
N GLN A 625 -16.25 0.10 15.82
CA GLN A 625 -15.12 -0.77 15.47
C GLN A 625 -14.84 -1.90 16.48
N SER A 626 -15.07 -1.72 17.78
CA SER A 626 -14.93 -2.80 18.77
C SER A 626 -16.10 -3.79 18.76
N THR A 627 -17.12 -3.56 17.92
CA THR A 627 -18.20 -4.52 17.65
C THR A 627 -18.07 -5.23 16.31
N ASN A 628 -16.93 -5.08 15.61
CA ASN A 628 -16.64 -5.73 14.32
C ASN A 628 -17.76 -5.47 13.28
N PRO A 629 -17.98 -4.22 12.86
CA PRO A 629 -19.10 -3.87 11.99
C PRO A 629 -18.86 -4.33 10.56
N LEU A 630 -19.94 -4.52 9.78
CA LEU A 630 -19.81 -4.72 8.34
C LEU A 630 -19.21 -3.46 7.67
N PRO A 631 -18.38 -3.64 6.62
CA PRO A 631 -17.86 -2.52 5.84
C PRO A 631 -18.98 -1.88 5.00
N ALA A 632 -19.00 -0.55 4.95
CA ALA A 632 -19.91 0.19 4.10
C ALA A 632 -19.47 0.14 2.63
N VAL A 633 -20.40 -0.24 1.74
CA VAL A 633 -20.13 -0.34 0.30
C VAL A 633 -21.32 0.10 -0.56
N TYR A 634 -21.03 0.64 -1.74
CA TYR A 634 -21.99 0.98 -2.79
C TYR A 634 -22.03 -0.12 -3.85
N SER A 635 -23.25 -0.49 -4.24
CA SER A 635 -23.49 -1.54 -5.24
C SER A 635 -23.63 -1.02 -6.67
N ARG A 636 -23.84 0.30 -6.84
CA ARG A 636 -24.06 0.94 -8.13
C ARG A 636 -23.66 2.41 -8.09
N VAL A 637 -22.96 2.88 -9.11
CA VAL A 637 -22.56 4.28 -9.29
C VAL A 637 -22.86 4.73 -10.72
N GLU A 638 -23.56 5.86 -10.88
CA GLU A 638 -23.65 6.57 -12.15
C GLU A 638 -22.60 7.69 -12.19
N ILE A 639 -21.81 7.74 -13.26
CA ILE A 639 -20.72 8.68 -13.51
C ILE A 639 -21.10 9.51 -14.72
N ILE A 640 -21.38 10.78 -14.53
CA ILE A 640 -21.89 11.68 -15.57
C ILE A 640 -20.75 12.62 -15.99
N ASN A 641 -20.41 12.64 -17.27
CA ASN A 641 -19.48 13.61 -17.85
C ASN A 641 -20.24 14.94 -18.01
N GLY A 642 -20.03 15.85 -17.07
CA GLY A 642 -20.73 17.12 -16.93
C GLY A 642 -21.64 17.16 -15.71
N THR A 643 -22.73 17.92 -15.82
CA THR A 643 -23.77 18.02 -14.79
C THR A 643 -25.02 17.25 -15.26
N GLU A 644 -26.00 17.08 -14.38
CA GLU A 644 -27.28 16.49 -14.80
C GLU A 644 -27.97 17.28 -15.91
N SER A 645 -27.90 18.62 -15.83
CA SER A 645 -28.46 19.53 -16.83
C SER A 645 -27.64 19.61 -18.12
N GLN A 646 -26.36 19.24 -18.07
CA GLN A 646 -25.40 19.32 -19.18
C GLN A 646 -24.62 18.01 -19.23
N ASN A 647 -25.31 16.93 -19.62
CA ASN A 647 -24.75 15.58 -19.70
C ASN A 647 -24.12 15.35 -21.08
N LEU A 648 -22.79 15.20 -21.14
CA LEU A 648 -22.02 14.91 -22.35
C LEU A 648 -21.87 13.39 -22.59
N GLY A 649 -22.54 12.57 -21.79
CA GLY A 649 -22.43 11.11 -21.77
C GLY A 649 -22.23 10.62 -20.34
N LYS A 650 -22.66 9.39 -20.05
CA LYS A 650 -22.54 8.81 -18.70
C LYS A 650 -22.09 7.36 -18.73
N SER A 651 -21.44 6.91 -17.67
CA SER A 651 -21.17 5.50 -17.41
C SER A 651 -21.89 5.04 -16.15
N VAL A 652 -22.45 3.83 -16.17
CA VAL A 652 -23.09 3.19 -15.02
C VAL A 652 -22.25 1.97 -14.66
N VAL A 653 -21.74 1.95 -13.42
CA VAL A 653 -20.91 0.87 -12.88
C VAL A 653 -21.73 0.12 -11.84
N ASP A 654 -22.01 -1.16 -12.10
CA ASP A 654 -22.64 -2.08 -11.15
C ASP A 654 -21.55 -2.97 -10.51
N LEU A 655 -21.52 -3.02 -9.18
CA LEU A 655 -20.49 -3.67 -8.37
C LEU A 655 -21.05 -4.90 -7.65
N THR A 656 -20.19 -5.85 -7.29
CA THR A 656 -20.57 -6.92 -6.36
C THR A 656 -20.87 -6.33 -4.98
N SER A 657 -21.92 -6.84 -4.34
CA SER A 657 -22.45 -6.32 -3.08
C SER A 657 -23.03 -7.45 -2.21
N TYR A 658 -23.64 -7.10 -1.08
CA TYR A 658 -24.31 -8.08 -0.21
C TYR A 658 -25.47 -8.84 -0.87
N ILE A 659 -25.98 -8.37 -2.01
CA ILE A 659 -26.96 -9.10 -2.82
C ILE A 659 -26.30 -10.27 -3.57
N ASP A 660 -25.08 -10.05 -4.06
CA ASP A 660 -24.33 -11.07 -4.79
C ASP A 660 -23.68 -12.07 -3.84
N ARG A 661 -23.19 -11.59 -2.69
CA ARG A 661 -22.56 -12.39 -1.64
C ARG A 661 -23.01 -11.90 -0.28
N ALA A 662 -23.97 -12.61 0.32
CA ALA A 662 -24.46 -12.30 1.65
C ALA A 662 -23.31 -12.34 2.68
N ALA A 663 -23.42 -11.52 3.72
CA ALA A 663 -22.52 -11.59 4.86
C ALA A 663 -22.57 -13.00 5.48
N ILE A 664 -21.40 -13.57 5.77
CA ILE A 664 -21.25 -14.85 6.50
C ILE A 664 -21.94 -14.75 7.87
N VAL A 665 -21.80 -13.59 8.52
CA VAL A 665 -22.45 -13.27 9.81
C VAL A 665 -23.13 -11.90 9.69
N PRO A 666 -24.42 -11.85 9.30
CA PRO A 666 -25.13 -10.59 9.03
C PRO A 666 -25.44 -9.79 10.30
N ALA A 667 -25.45 -10.41 11.48
CA ALA A 667 -25.54 -9.72 12.77
C ALA A 667 -24.68 -10.44 13.80
N LEU A 668 -23.83 -9.71 14.55
CA LEU A 668 -23.16 -10.28 15.71
C LEU A 668 -24.03 -10.20 16.96
N ALA A 669 -23.88 -11.21 17.80
CA ALA A 669 -24.34 -11.19 19.18
C ALA A 669 -23.15 -11.03 20.14
N THR A 670 -23.43 -10.65 21.38
CA THR A 670 -22.45 -10.76 22.46
C THR A 670 -21.94 -12.21 22.53
N PRO A 671 -20.63 -12.46 22.71
CA PRO A 671 -19.59 -11.51 23.18
C PRO A 671 -18.83 -10.71 22.09
N PHE A 672 -19.43 -10.45 20.91
CA PHE A 672 -18.83 -9.69 19.80
C PHE A 672 -17.42 -10.18 19.42
N SER A 673 -17.35 -11.37 18.85
CA SER A 673 -16.08 -11.94 18.41
C SER A 673 -15.46 -11.19 17.23
N ALA A 674 -14.16 -11.40 17.02
CA ALA A 674 -13.45 -10.94 15.82
C ALA A 674 -13.69 -11.89 14.62
N ARG A 675 -14.82 -12.63 14.61
CA ARG A 675 -15.17 -13.54 13.52
C ARG A 675 -15.31 -12.78 12.22
N GLN A 676 -14.71 -13.31 11.17
CA GLN A 676 -14.90 -12.76 9.83
C GLN A 676 -16.38 -12.79 9.43
N ARG A 677 -16.90 -11.63 9.07
CA ARG A 677 -18.33 -11.44 8.77
C ARG A 677 -18.67 -11.48 7.30
N LEU A 678 -17.69 -11.25 6.44
CA LEU A 678 -17.86 -11.24 4.99
C LEU A 678 -16.63 -11.78 4.28
N GLU A 679 -16.85 -12.17 3.04
CA GLU A 679 -15.81 -12.49 2.09
C GLU A 679 -15.29 -11.19 1.47
N GLN A 680 -14.23 -10.63 2.05
CA GLN A 680 -13.70 -9.31 1.62
C GLN A 680 -13.30 -9.31 0.14
N TRP A 681 -12.77 -10.43 -0.36
CA TRP A 681 -12.40 -10.61 -1.76
C TRP A 681 -13.58 -10.62 -2.74
N ALA A 682 -14.82 -10.67 -2.27
CA ALA A 682 -16.00 -10.88 -3.09
C ALA A 682 -16.86 -9.63 -3.30
N ILE A 683 -16.57 -8.53 -2.58
CA ILE A 683 -17.38 -7.30 -2.57
C ILE A 683 -16.65 -6.15 -3.27
N GLY A 684 -17.39 -5.26 -3.94
CA GLY A 684 -16.84 -4.07 -4.60
C GLY A 684 -16.20 -4.32 -5.98
N LEU A 685 -16.37 -5.51 -6.56
CA LEU A 685 -15.82 -5.87 -7.87
C LEU A 685 -16.74 -5.41 -9.02
N PRO A 686 -16.23 -4.77 -10.08
CA PRO A 686 -17.06 -4.37 -11.23
C PRO A 686 -17.66 -5.54 -12.00
N LYS A 687 -18.99 -5.69 -11.96
CA LYS A 687 -19.74 -6.72 -12.72
C LYS A 687 -20.18 -6.22 -14.08
N ARG A 688 -20.52 -4.93 -14.17
CA ARG A 688 -21.02 -4.30 -15.39
C ARG A 688 -20.60 -2.85 -15.46
N VAL A 689 -20.13 -2.42 -16.63
CA VAL A 689 -19.87 -1.01 -16.96
C VAL A 689 -20.62 -0.71 -18.24
N ALA A 690 -21.66 0.11 -18.16
CA ALA A 690 -22.48 0.52 -19.30
C ALA A 690 -22.24 2.00 -19.62
N THR A 691 -21.76 2.32 -20.82
CA THR A 691 -21.44 3.67 -21.28
C THR A 691 -22.50 4.16 -22.25
N PHE A 692 -22.98 5.37 -22.03
CA PHE A 692 -24.04 6.04 -22.76
C PHE A 692 -23.52 7.34 -23.38
N ASN A 693 -24.00 7.68 -24.57
CA ASN A 693 -23.72 8.97 -25.21
C ASN A 693 -24.54 10.12 -24.57
N ALA A 694 -24.34 11.35 -25.05
CA ALA A 694 -25.06 12.54 -24.58
C ALA A 694 -26.58 12.48 -24.81
N ALA A 695 -27.05 11.71 -25.81
CA ALA A 695 -28.48 11.48 -26.06
C ALA A 695 -29.10 10.46 -25.09
N GLY A 696 -28.29 9.82 -24.24
CA GLY A 696 -28.73 8.78 -23.30
C GLY A 696 -28.83 7.39 -23.92
N GLU A 697 -28.30 7.19 -25.14
CA GLU A 697 -28.27 5.90 -25.84
C GLU A 697 -27.06 5.09 -25.38
N LEU A 698 -27.25 3.78 -25.19
CA LEU A 698 -26.18 2.84 -24.82
C LEU A 698 -25.24 2.64 -26.01
N VAL A 699 -23.94 2.89 -25.83
CA VAL A 699 -22.92 2.75 -26.89
C VAL A 699 -21.94 1.61 -26.63
N LYS A 700 -21.65 1.32 -25.35
CA LYS A 700 -20.75 0.25 -24.96
C LYS A 700 -21.20 -0.40 -23.65
N GLU A 701 -21.05 -1.71 -23.54
CA GLU A 701 -21.29 -2.44 -22.31
C GLU A 701 -20.20 -3.48 -22.08
N GLU A 702 -19.61 -3.46 -20.90
CA GLU A 702 -18.64 -4.44 -20.44
C GLU A 702 -19.24 -5.24 -19.29
N VAL A 703 -19.22 -6.57 -19.36
CA VAL A 703 -19.79 -7.46 -18.34
C VAL A 703 -18.73 -8.45 -17.89
N LYS A 704 -18.49 -8.53 -16.58
CA LYS A 704 -17.62 -9.52 -15.93
C LYS A 704 -18.47 -10.44 -15.07
N GLN A 705 -18.27 -11.75 -15.22
CA GLN A 705 -18.83 -12.76 -14.33
C GLN A 705 -17.71 -13.35 -13.49
N TYR A 706 -17.95 -13.48 -12.18
CA TYR A 706 -16.97 -13.96 -11.23
C TYR A 706 -17.32 -15.36 -10.74
N ALA A 707 -16.32 -16.23 -10.67
CA ALA A 707 -16.36 -17.46 -9.90
C ALA A 707 -15.79 -17.16 -8.51
N PHE A 708 -16.54 -17.50 -7.46
CA PHE A 708 -16.13 -17.30 -6.08
C PHE A 708 -15.81 -18.64 -5.43
N THR A 709 -14.64 -18.73 -4.82
CA THR A 709 -14.24 -19.86 -3.99
C THR A 709 -14.25 -19.42 -2.54
N THR A 710 -14.82 -20.22 -1.65
CA THR A 710 -14.87 -19.99 -0.21
C THR A 710 -14.58 -21.29 0.53
N ASN A 711 -13.60 -21.25 1.43
CA ASN A 711 -13.18 -22.37 2.25
C ASN A 711 -13.19 -21.94 3.72
N THR A 712 -13.87 -22.68 4.59
CA THR A 712 -13.76 -22.50 6.04
C THR A 712 -12.61 -23.36 6.56
N LEU A 713 -11.66 -22.76 7.28
CA LEU A 713 -10.47 -23.44 7.77
C LEU A 713 -10.77 -24.13 9.11
N THR A 714 -11.24 -25.38 9.04
CA THR A 714 -11.69 -26.16 10.21
C THR A 714 -10.57 -26.87 10.98
N ASP A 715 -9.30 -26.52 10.73
CA ASP A 715 -8.17 -27.07 11.47
C ASP A 715 -8.24 -26.62 12.94
N ASN A 716 -8.07 -27.54 13.89
CA ASN A 716 -8.11 -27.22 15.32
C ASN A 716 -7.10 -26.15 15.72
N GLY A 717 -5.94 -26.08 15.06
CA GLY A 717 -4.92 -25.06 15.34
C GLY A 717 -5.27 -23.66 14.82
N LEU A 718 -6.35 -23.54 14.05
CA LEU A 718 -6.91 -22.27 13.54
C LEU A 718 -8.22 -21.88 14.23
N LEU A 719 -8.77 -22.76 15.08
CA LEU A 719 -9.99 -22.48 15.81
C LEU A 719 -9.77 -21.31 16.78
N SER A 720 -10.75 -20.41 16.85
CA SER A 720 -10.80 -19.28 17.78
C SER A 720 -12.06 -19.35 18.63
N CYS A 721 -11.98 -18.88 19.87
CA CYS A 721 -13.12 -18.78 20.77
C CYS A 721 -13.11 -17.44 21.52
N LYS A 722 -14.13 -16.62 21.31
CA LYS A 722 -14.40 -15.45 22.16
C LYS A 722 -15.24 -15.91 23.35
N CYS A 723 -14.71 -15.77 24.55
CA CYS A 723 -15.46 -15.94 25.79
C CYS A 723 -15.95 -14.57 26.28
N GLY A 724 -17.19 -14.49 26.75
CA GLY A 724 -17.71 -13.34 27.46
C GLY A 724 -18.46 -13.76 28.71
N LEU A 725 -18.36 -12.96 29.75
CA LEU A 725 -19.01 -13.21 31.03
C LEU A 725 -20.41 -12.59 31.01
N THR A 726 -21.44 -13.36 31.36
CA THR A 726 -22.84 -12.86 31.33
C THR A 726 -23.40 -12.52 32.70
N ASN A 727 -22.98 -13.21 33.75
CA ASN A 727 -23.39 -12.93 35.12
C ASN A 727 -22.25 -13.27 36.09
N THR A 728 -22.04 -12.37 37.06
CA THR A 728 -21.20 -12.59 38.23
C THR A 728 -22.04 -12.44 39.48
N TYR A 729 -22.21 -13.52 40.25
CA TYR A 729 -22.68 -13.41 41.63
C TYR A 729 -21.45 -13.40 42.55
N SER A 730 -21.00 -12.20 42.96
CA SER A 730 -19.96 -12.12 43.99
C SER A 730 -20.62 -12.12 45.38
N ASN A 731 -20.61 -13.26 46.05
CA ASN A 731 -20.79 -13.27 47.50
C ASN A 731 -19.47 -12.81 48.12
N ILE A 732 -19.42 -11.61 48.70
CA ILE A 732 -18.22 -11.08 49.41
C ILE A 732 -17.86 -11.90 50.67
N VAL A 733 -18.55 -13.02 50.94
CA VAL A 733 -18.35 -13.84 52.14
C VAL A 733 -18.01 -15.28 51.77
N VAL A 734 -16.73 -15.59 51.51
CA VAL A 734 -16.02 -16.74 52.13
C VAL A 734 -14.51 -16.70 51.84
N PRO A 735 -13.63 -17.03 52.82
CA PRO A 735 -12.24 -17.37 52.56
C PRO A 735 -12.15 -18.70 51.79
N ASN A 736 -11.41 -18.73 50.68
CA ASN A 736 -10.85 -19.91 50.01
C ASN A 736 -11.69 -21.20 50.03
N SER A 737 -12.61 -21.42 49.06
CA SER A 737 -12.77 -22.72 48.34
C SER A 737 -14.02 -22.93 47.46
N TYR A 738 -15.05 -22.06 47.44
CA TYR A 738 -16.28 -22.35 46.67
C TYR A 738 -16.87 -21.17 45.87
N LEU A 739 -16.07 -20.56 44.99
CA LEU A 739 -16.53 -19.57 44.00
C LEU A 739 -17.05 -20.11 42.63
N PRO A 740 -16.82 -21.36 42.18
CA PRO A 740 -17.05 -21.75 40.79
C PRO A 740 -18.52 -21.96 40.39
N GLN A 741 -19.50 -21.86 41.30
CA GLN A 741 -20.90 -22.25 41.01
C GLN A 741 -21.78 -21.15 40.40
N PHE A 742 -21.27 -19.92 40.21
CA PHE A 742 -22.13 -18.77 39.86
C PHE A 742 -21.63 -17.87 38.71
N MET A 743 -20.72 -18.34 37.86
CA MET A 743 -20.31 -17.63 36.65
C MET A 743 -20.86 -18.34 35.43
N THR A 744 -21.54 -17.60 34.56
CA THR A 744 -22.01 -18.10 33.27
C THR A 744 -21.28 -17.39 32.15
N PHE A 745 -20.70 -18.16 31.23
CA PHE A 745 -20.02 -17.64 30.05
C PHE A 745 -20.90 -17.83 28.81
N ILE A 746 -20.96 -16.80 27.99
CA ILE A 746 -21.32 -16.92 26.58
C ILE A 746 -20.03 -17.11 25.78
N LYS A 747 -20.12 -17.89 24.71
CA LYS A 747 -18.98 -18.11 23.83
C LYS A 747 -19.40 -18.05 22.38
N ASP A 748 -18.49 -17.58 21.55
CA ASP A 748 -18.57 -17.65 20.10
C ASP A 748 -17.32 -18.35 19.57
N VAL A 749 -17.51 -19.53 18.99
CA VAL A 749 -16.45 -20.37 18.44
C VAL A 749 -16.49 -20.24 16.93
N TYR A 750 -15.35 -19.92 16.32
CA TYR A 750 -15.29 -19.66 14.89
C TYR A 750 -13.95 -20.08 14.28
N SER A 751 -14.03 -20.42 13.00
CA SER A 751 -12.89 -20.68 12.13
C SER A 751 -12.70 -19.51 11.17
N PRO A 752 -11.45 -19.18 10.79
CA PRO A 752 -11.17 -18.27 9.70
C PRO A 752 -11.78 -18.77 8.38
N VAL A 753 -12.15 -17.84 7.50
CA VAL A 753 -12.65 -18.15 6.16
C VAL A 753 -11.65 -17.59 5.15
N THR A 754 -11.36 -18.35 4.11
CA THR A 754 -10.46 -17.94 3.04
C THR A 754 -11.10 -18.19 1.69
N GLY A 755 -10.58 -17.55 0.66
CA GLY A 755 -11.11 -17.68 -0.68
C GLY A 755 -10.63 -16.59 -1.62
N ARG A 756 -11.26 -16.54 -2.79
CA ARG A 756 -10.94 -15.59 -3.86
C ARG A 756 -12.09 -15.41 -4.84
N ALA A 757 -11.99 -14.35 -5.63
CA ALA A 757 -12.86 -14.08 -6.76
C ALA A 757 -12.04 -14.08 -8.06
N GLU A 758 -12.46 -14.89 -9.03
CA GLU A 758 -11.80 -15.04 -10.32
C GLU A 758 -12.74 -14.61 -11.44
N VAL A 759 -12.25 -13.83 -12.42
CA VAL A 759 -13.06 -13.48 -13.59
C VAL A 759 -13.24 -14.74 -14.43
N SER A 760 -14.43 -15.33 -14.43
CA SER A 760 -14.74 -16.53 -15.22
C SER A 760 -15.11 -16.20 -16.67
N LYS A 761 -15.70 -15.03 -16.89
CA LYS A 761 -16.16 -14.57 -18.21
C LYS A 761 -16.09 -13.06 -18.33
N TYR A 762 -15.69 -12.57 -19.49
CA TYR A 762 -15.68 -11.14 -19.85
C TYR A 762 -16.32 -10.95 -21.22
N ILE A 763 -17.29 -10.05 -21.30
CA ILE A 763 -18.05 -9.74 -22.50
C ILE A 763 -17.94 -8.24 -22.76
N VAL A 764 -17.61 -7.85 -23.98
CA VAL A 764 -17.66 -6.47 -24.45
C VAL A 764 -18.68 -6.37 -25.57
N ARG A 765 -19.66 -5.48 -25.46
CA ARG A 765 -20.66 -5.19 -26.48
C ARG A 765 -20.51 -3.75 -26.95
N ASN A 766 -20.38 -3.55 -28.26
CA ASN A 766 -20.39 -2.24 -28.89
C ASN A 766 -21.71 -2.10 -29.65
N TYR A 767 -22.52 -1.11 -29.30
CA TYR A 767 -23.87 -0.92 -29.84
C TYR A 767 -23.86 0.06 -31.02
N TYR A 768 -24.66 -0.25 -32.04
CA TYR A 768 -24.95 0.61 -33.18
C TYR A 768 -26.21 1.45 -32.91
N PRO A 769 -26.46 2.53 -33.69
CA PRO A 769 -27.63 3.41 -33.49
C PRO A 769 -28.99 2.71 -33.58
N ASP A 770 -29.08 1.54 -34.24
CA ASP A 770 -30.29 0.74 -34.32
C ASP A 770 -30.49 -0.23 -33.13
N ASN A 771 -29.65 -0.09 -32.10
CA ASN A 771 -29.61 -0.90 -30.89
C ASN A 771 -29.17 -2.36 -31.10
N THR A 772 -28.66 -2.71 -32.29
CA THR A 772 -27.90 -3.95 -32.50
C THR A 772 -26.49 -3.81 -31.96
N PHE A 773 -25.77 -4.91 -31.73
CA PHE A 773 -24.41 -4.85 -31.19
C PHE A 773 -23.46 -5.90 -31.78
N GLN A 774 -22.17 -5.57 -31.79
CA GLN A 774 -21.08 -6.53 -31.93
C GLN A 774 -20.60 -6.93 -30.53
N ALA A 775 -20.47 -8.24 -30.27
CA ALA A 775 -19.96 -8.75 -29.00
C ALA A 775 -18.63 -9.49 -29.16
N GLU A 776 -17.71 -9.24 -28.24
CA GLU A 776 -16.51 -10.02 -28.01
C GLU A 776 -16.65 -10.73 -26.67
N GLU A 777 -16.43 -12.04 -26.65
CA GLU A 777 -16.58 -12.87 -25.48
C GLU A 777 -15.30 -13.64 -25.19
N GLN A 778 -14.86 -13.60 -23.93
CA GLN A 778 -13.78 -14.40 -23.40
C GLN A 778 -14.21 -15.16 -22.15
N SER A 779 -13.77 -16.40 -22.01
CA SER A 779 -13.90 -17.19 -20.77
C SER A 779 -12.54 -17.60 -20.25
N TYR A 780 -12.39 -17.66 -18.93
CA TYR A 780 -11.13 -17.95 -18.26
C TYR A 780 -11.28 -19.14 -17.31
N GLU A 781 -10.26 -19.99 -17.28
CA GLU A 781 -10.11 -21.05 -16.27
C GLU A 781 -8.78 -20.87 -15.55
N TYR A 782 -8.77 -21.05 -14.24
CA TYR A 782 -7.59 -20.89 -13.39
C TYR A 782 -7.16 -22.25 -12.82
N ASP A 783 -5.88 -22.39 -12.51
CA ASP A 783 -5.36 -23.56 -11.80
C ASP A 783 -5.92 -23.58 -10.35
N PRO A 784 -6.46 -24.72 -9.87
CA PRO A 784 -7.13 -24.78 -8.58
C PRO A 784 -6.18 -24.69 -7.37
N PHE A 785 -4.86 -24.87 -7.56
CA PHE A 785 -3.88 -24.89 -6.47
C PHE A 785 -2.95 -23.67 -6.51
N TYR A 786 -2.55 -23.22 -7.70
CA TYR A 786 -1.61 -22.12 -7.87
C TYR A 786 -2.25 -20.83 -8.40
N TYR A 787 -3.52 -20.90 -8.80
CA TYR A 787 -4.35 -19.73 -9.17
C TYR A 787 -3.80 -18.96 -10.38
N ASN A 788 -2.95 -19.56 -11.21
CA ASN A 788 -2.56 -18.97 -12.48
C ASN A 788 -3.63 -19.22 -13.53
N LEU A 789 -3.77 -18.27 -14.46
CA LEU A 789 -4.67 -18.41 -15.59
C LEU A 789 -4.21 -19.58 -16.46
N LYS A 790 -5.02 -20.63 -16.53
CA LYS A 790 -4.69 -21.90 -17.21
C LYS A 790 -5.26 -21.97 -18.62
N VAL A 791 -6.48 -21.48 -18.82
CA VAL A 791 -7.14 -21.49 -20.14
C VAL A 791 -7.81 -20.15 -20.41
N VAL A 792 -7.66 -19.65 -21.63
CA VAL A 792 -8.44 -18.52 -22.16
C VAL A 792 -9.15 -18.99 -23.42
N ARG A 793 -10.46 -18.81 -23.50
CA ARG A 793 -11.22 -19.04 -24.74
C ARG A 793 -11.76 -17.73 -25.26
N SER A 794 -11.71 -17.54 -26.57
CA SER A 794 -12.30 -16.40 -27.27
C SER A 794 -13.10 -16.90 -28.47
N THR A 795 -14.20 -16.22 -28.79
CA THR A 795 -15.02 -16.56 -29.95
C THR A 795 -14.66 -15.65 -31.13
N THR A 796 -14.46 -16.23 -32.30
CA THR A 796 -14.20 -15.50 -33.54
C THR A 796 -15.50 -15.00 -34.18
N SER A 797 -15.40 -14.09 -35.15
CA SER A 797 -16.55 -13.61 -35.95
C SER A 797 -17.29 -14.71 -36.74
N LYS A 798 -16.73 -15.93 -36.81
CA LYS A 798 -17.33 -17.09 -37.48
C LYS A 798 -18.00 -18.07 -36.51
N GLY A 799 -18.05 -17.76 -35.22
CA GLY A 799 -18.58 -18.65 -34.18
C GLY A 799 -17.64 -19.81 -33.81
N GLU A 800 -16.38 -19.78 -34.24
CA GLU A 800 -15.33 -20.74 -33.85
C GLU A 800 -14.66 -20.28 -32.55
N THR A 801 -14.22 -21.21 -31.71
CA THR A 801 -13.55 -20.89 -30.44
C THR A 801 -12.05 -21.06 -30.56
N ILE A 802 -11.28 -20.02 -30.22
CA ILE A 802 -9.83 -20.09 -30.03
C ILE A 802 -9.56 -20.33 -28.54
N GLU A 803 -8.94 -21.45 -28.22
CA GLU A 803 -8.55 -21.84 -26.85
C GLU A 803 -7.04 -21.73 -26.70
N ARG A 804 -6.58 -20.88 -25.78
CA ARG A 804 -5.19 -20.77 -25.37
C ARG A 804 -5.00 -21.47 -24.03
N ARG A 805 -4.23 -22.57 -24.02
CA ARG A 805 -3.81 -23.30 -22.82
C ARG A 805 -2.44 -22.79 -22.39
N ILE A 806 -2.25 -22.45 -21.12
CA ILE A 806 -1.04 -21.85 -20.58
C ILE A 806 -0.43 -22.81 -19.55
N TYR A 807 0.88 -23.01 -19.63
CA TYR A 807 1.63 -23.91 -18.79
C TYR A 807 2.71 -23.15 -18.01
N TYR A 808 2.82 -23.46 -16.72
CA TYR A 808 3.69 -22.82 -15.73
C TYR A 808 4.70 -23.83 -15.18
N PRO A 809 5.70 -23.40 -14.38
CA PRO A 809 6.78 -24.27 -13.91
C PRO A 809 6.29 -25.56 -13.22
N TYR A 810 5.20 -25.49 -12.44
CA TYR A 810 4.63 -26.64 -11.74
C TYR A 810 3.94 -27.67 -12.65
N ASN A 811 3.80 -27.40 -13.95
CA ASN A 811 3.29 -28.37 -14.92
C ASN A 811 4.39 -29.29 -15.48
N TYR A 812 5.66 -29.06 -15.14
CA TYR A 812 6.82 -29.78 -15.67
C TYR A 812 7.59 -30.51 -14.58
N THR A 813 8.27 -31.59 -14.97
CA THR A 813 9.09 -32.43 -14.08
C THR A 813 10.54 -32.62 -14.55
N THR A 814 10.93 -32.03 -15.69
CA THR A 814 12.06 -32.52 -16.50
C THR A 814 13.21 -31.54 -16.79
N SER A 815 13.06 -30.23 -16.54
CA SER A 815 14.12 -29.23 -16.78
C SER A 815 14.73 -28.75 -15.46
N ALA A 816 16.07 -28.76 -15.38
CA ALA A 816 16.81 -28.34 -14.18
C ALA A 816 16.51 -26.88 -13.81
N GLY A 817 16.53 -25.96 -14.78
CA GLY A 817 16.16 -24.56 -14.51
C GLY A 817 14.70 -24.39 -14.10
N ILE A 818 13.76 -25.12 -14.70
CA ILE A 818 12.33 -25.08 -14.29
C ILE A 818 12.15 -25.66 -12.87
N ALA A 819 12.89 -26.71 -12.52
CA ALA A 819 12.88 -27.24 -11.15
C ALA A 819 13.44 -26.22 -10.14
N MET A 820 14.47 -25.46 -10.51
CA MET A 820 14.98 -24.36 -9.68
C MET A 820 13.98 -23.19 -9.57
N MET A 821 13.21 -22.91 -10.62
CA MET A 821 12.11 -21.92 -10.52
C MET A 821 11.10 -22.34 -9.45
N MET A 822 10.72 -23.62 -9.44
CA MET A 822 9.80 -24.17 -8.44
C MET A 822 10.35 -24.08 -7.01
N SER A 823 11.62 -24.44 -6.80
CA SER A 823 12.23 -24.36 -5.46
C SER A 823 12.36 -22.91 -4.96
N ALA A 824 12.53 -21.95 -5.86
CA ALA A 824 12.59 -20.53 -5.57
C ALA A 824 11.21 -19.84 -5.46
N ASN A 825 10.09 -20.56 -5.58
CA ASN A 825 8.74 -19.99 -5.69
C ASN A 825 8.52 -19.06 -6.91
N TYR A 826 9.35 -19.19 -7.95
CA TYR A 826 9.18 -18.48 -9.22
C TYR A 826 8.17 -19.23 -10.12
N ILE A 827 6.89 -19.19 -9.73
CA ILE A 827 5.82 -20.01 -10.31
C ILE A 827 4.93 -19.27 -11.33
N ASN A 828 5.09 -17.95 -11.47
CA ASN A 828 4.19 -17.13 -12.30
C ASN A 828 4.69 -16.86 -13.73
N ALA A 829 5.94 -17.20 -14.05
CA ALA A 829 6.45 -17.08 -15.42
C ALA A 829 5.87 -18.20 -16.30
N PRO A 830 5.12 -17.88 -17.38
CA PRO A 830 4.65 -18.89 -18.31
C PRO A 830 5.82 -19.60 -18.99
N VAL A 831 5.88 -20.92 -18.86
CA VAL A 831 6.87 -21.77 -19.55
C VAL A 831 6.43 -22.02 -20.98
N GLY A 832 5.13 -22.16 -21.23
CA GLY A 832 4.62 -22.35 -22.58
C GLY A 832 3.15 -22.01 -22.72
N ALA A 833 2.70 -21.90 -23.95
CA ALA A 833 1.29 -21.79 -24.28
C ALA A 833 1.00 -22.49 -25.61
N GLU A 834 -0.19 -23.07 -25.71
CA GLU A 834 -0.67 -23.74 -26.92
C GLU A 834 -2.02 -23.16 -27.31
N ILE A 835 -2.22 -22.95 -28.60
CA ILE A 835 -3.40 -22.30 -29.16
C ILE A 835 -4.11 -23.29 -30.08
N PHE A 836 -5.35 -23.59 -29.74
CA PHE A 836 -6.21 -24.52 -30.45
C PHE A 836 -7.42 -23.80 -31.06
N LEU A 837 -7.81 -24.24 -32.25
CA LEU A 837 -9.08 -23.93 -32.89
C LEU A 837 -10.07 -25.05 -32.57
N LEU A 838 -11.18 -24.71 -31.94
CA LEU A 838 -12.27 -25.62 -31.57
C LEU A 838 -13.48 -25.33 -32.45
N ARG A 839 -14.06 -26.40 -33.02
CA ARG A 839 -15.29 -26.38 -33.81
C ARG A 839 -16.27 -27.41 -33.26
N ASN A 840 -17.55 -27.08 -33.25
CA ASN A 840 -18.56 -27.95 -32.65
C ASN A 840 -18.56 -29.35 -33.31
N GLY A 841 -18.47 -30.40 -32.48
CA GLY A 841 -18.43 -31.79 -32.93
C GLY A 841 -17.16 -32.20 -33.69
N GLN A 842 -16.13 -31.36 -33.76
CA GLN A 842 -14.83 -31.68 -34.36
C GLN A 842 -13.72 -31.74 -33.30
N GLU A 843 -12.70 -32.53 -33.60
CA GLU A 843 -11.49 -32.58 -32.78
C GLU A 843 -10.77 -31.21 -32.74
N PRO A 844 -10.24 -30.77 -31.58
CA PRO A 844 -9.43 -29.57 -31.48
C PRO A 844 -8.21 -29.64 -32.40
N LYS A 845 -7.87 -28.50 -33.04
CA LYS A 845 -6.70 -28.41 -33.91
C LYS A 845 -5.74 -27.33 -33.43
N MET A 846 -4.49 -27.70 -33.17
CA MET A 846 -3.44 -26.75 -32.83
C MET A 846 -3.12 -25.87 -34.04
N ILE A 847 -3.07 -24.56 -33.80
CA ILE A 847 -2.78 -23.54 -34.83
C ILE A 847 -1.53 -22.72 -34.50
N ASP A 848 -1.15 -22.64 -33.22
CA ASP A 848 0.04 -21.93 -32.76
C ASP A 848 0.43 -22.42 -31.35
N GLY A 849 1.64 -22.08 -30.92
CA GLY A 849 2.13 -22.38 -29.58
C GLY A 849 3.61 -22.10 -29.42
N TYR A 850 4.06 -21.99 -28.17
CA TYR A 850 5.46 -21.87 -27.84
C TYR A 850 5.80 -22.50 -26.49
N PHE A 851 7.08 -22.84 -26.32
CA PHE A 851 7.68 -23.24 -25.05
C PHE A 851 9.03 -22.54 -24.87
N SER A 852 9.37 -22.18 -23.64
CA SER A 852 10.62 -21.50 -23.29
C SER A 852 11.42 -22.37 -22.32
N ASN A 853 12.66 -22.70 -22.67
CA ASN A 853 13.58 -23.29 -21.71
C ASN A 853 14.14 -22.20 -20.80
N PHE A 854 14.30 -22.52 -19.52
CA PHE A 854 14.89 -21.63 -18.53
C PHE A 854 16.13 -22.29 -17.94
N GLU A 855 17.20 -21.51 -17.75
CA GLU A 855 18.42 -21.95 -17.11
C GLU A 855 18.97 -20.84 -16.21
N LEU A 856 19.90 -21.22 -15.33
CA LEU A 856 20.73 -20.28 -14.57
C LEU A 856 21.68 -19.55 -15.54
N VAL A 857 21.76 -18.23 -15.45
CA VAL A 857 22.70 -17.40 -16.23
C VAL A 857 23.83 -16.86 -15.36
N GLY A 858 24.79 -16.14 -15.94
CA GLY A 858 26.04 -15.77 -15.28
C GLY A 858 25.91 -14.90 -14.02
N ASP A 859 24.80 -14.16 -13.86
CA ASP A 859 24.51 -13.38 -12.65
C ASP A 859 23.93 -14.23 -11.50
N GLY A 860 23.65 -15.52 -11.73
CA GLY A 860 23.00 -16.41 -10.75
C GLY A 860 21.47 -16.37 -10.79
N ASP A 861 20.84 -15.61 -11.68
CA ASP A 861 19.39 -15.61 -11.86
C ASP A 861 18.93 -16.63 -12.91
N ILE A 862 17.63 -16.95 -12.93
CA ILE A 862 17.01 -17.86 -13.91
C ILE A 862 16.34 -17.05 -15.02
N ARG A 863 16.71 -17.31 -16.28
CA ARG A 863 16.22 -16.58 -17.45
C ARG A 863 15.91 -17.53 -18.62
N PRO A 864 15.06 -17.12 -19.57
CA PRO A 864 14.81 -17.94 -20.75
C PRO A 864 16.06 -18.02 -21.63
N THR A 865 16.51 -19.22 -21.98
CA THR A 865 17.71 -19.46 -22.82
C THR A 865 17.37 -19.95 -24.23
N SER A 866 16.19 -20.53 -24.43
CA SER A 866 15.70 -20.86 -25.76
C SER A 866 14.18 -20.83 -25.83
N LYS A 867 13.63 -20.62 -27.03
CA LYS A 867 12.20 -20.66 -27.33
C LYS A 867 11.94 -21.62 -28.49
N TYR A 868 11.00 -22.54 -28.28
CA TYR A 868 10.46 -23.46 -29.27
C TYR A 868 9.12 -22.92 -29.74
N ILE A 869 8.88 -22.90 -31.04
CA ILE A 869 7.65 -22.36 -31.64
C ILE A 869 7.01 -23.45 -32.49
N PHE A 870 5.67 -23.49 -32.49
CA PHE A 870 4.88 -24.36 -33.34
C PHE A 870 5.08 -23.98 -34.82
N GLN A 871 5.43 -24.97 -35.64
CA GLN A 871 5.63 -24.79 -37.08
C GLN A 871 4.81 -25.83 -37.84
N SER A 872 3.76 -25.35 -38.53
CA SER A 872 2.98 -26.16 -39.46
C SER A 872 2.35 -25.28 -40.54
N ALA A 873 2.20 -25.82 -41.75
CA ALA A 873 1.50 -25.15 -42.84
C ALA A 873 -0.03 -25.21 -42.71
N LYS A 874 -0.56 -26.08 -41.82
CA LYS A 874 -1.99 -26.31 -41.60
C LYS A 874 -2.28 -26.53 -40.11
N ALA A 875 -3.52 -26.29 -39.69
CA ALA A 875 -3.97 -26.65 -38.36
C ALA A 875 -3.86 -28.18 -38.13
N VAL A 876 -3.24 -28.60 -37.03
CA VAL A 876 -2.87 -30.00 -36.75
C VAL A 876 -3.83 -30.59 -35.69
N PRO A 877 -4.48 -31.74 -35.92
CA PRO A 877 -5.34 -32.39 -34.92
C PRO A 877 -4.60 -32.69 -33.60
N GLU A 878 -5.29 -32.56 -32.46
CA GLU A 878 -4.70 -32.80 -31.13
C GLU A 878 -4.18 -34.23 -30.95
N SER A 879 -4.84 -35.23 -31.54
CA SER A 879 -4.38 -36.62 -31.58
C SER A 879 -3.04 -36.81 -32.29
N GLU A 880 -2.74 -35.98 -33.28
CA GLU A 880 -1.47 -36.00 -34.01
C GLU A 880 -0.35 -35.28 -33.23
N VAL A 881 -0.69 -34.19 -32.54
CA VAL A 881 0.27 -33.52 -31.63
C VAL A 881 0.57 -34.39 -30.41
N GLY A 882 -0.43 -35.13 -29.91
CA GLY A 882 -0.39 -35.92 -28.68
C GLY A 882 -0.83 -35.11 -27.45
N PRO A 883 -1.09 -35.76 -26.29
CA PRO A 883 -1.51 -35.11 -25.03
C PRO A 883 -0.34 -34.55 -24.19
N PHE A 884 -0.67 -33.76 -23.15
CA PHE A 884 0.21 -33.16 -22.10
C PHE A 884 1.66 -33.67 -22.09
N ASN A 885 2.01 -34.68 -21.29
CA ASN A 885 3.33 -35.31 -21.18
C ASN A 885 4.45 -34.62 -20.35
N GLN A 886 4.31 -33.37 -19.91
CA GLN A 886 5.23 -32.71 -18.94
C GLN A 886 6.70 -32.59 -19.37
N GLN A 887 7.03 -32.94 -20.62
CA GLN A 887 8.31 -32.59 -21.25
C GLN A 887 8.27 -31.10 -21.64
N LEU A 888 9.43 -30.44 -21.70
CA LEU A 888 9.51 -29.00 -22.00
C LEU A 888 8.71 -28.62 -23.26
N TYR A 889 8.92 -29.35 -24.35
CA TYR A 889 8.09 -29.26 -25.55
C TYR A 889 7.74 -30.68 -25.97
N ARG A 890 6.45 -30.92 -26.20
CA ARG A 890 5.97 -32.21 -26.71
C ARG A 890 6.02 -32.20 -28.23
N ASN A 891 6.27 -33.37 -28.81
CA ASN A 891 6.28 -33.59 -30.26
C ASN A 891 7.27 -32.69 -31.04
N PRO A 892 8.56 -33.07 -31.08
CA PRO A 892 9.62 -32.35 -31.80
C PRO A 892 9.38 -32.23 -33.32
N ALA A 893 8.40 -32.94 -33.89
CA ALA A 893 8.04 -32.78 -35.30
C ALA A 893 7.44 -31.39 -35.56
N TYR A 894 6.63 -30.87 -34.61
CA TYR A 894 5.90 -29.61 -34.74
C TYR A 894 6.53 -28.45 -33.98
N PHE A 895 7.16 -28.71 -32.83
CA PHE A 895 7.84 -27.67 -32.06
C PHE A 895 9.32 -27.63 -32.41
N LYS A 896 9.74 -26.57 -33.08
CA LYS A 896 11.14 -26.35 -33.48
C LYS A 896 11.74 -25.23 -32.66
N LYS A 897 13.01 -25.39 -32.29
CA LYS A 897 13.76 -24.32 -31.66
C LYS A 897 13.85 -23.15 -32.63
N ALA A 898 13.35 -22.00 -32.21
CA ALA A 898 13.23 -20.82 -33.06
C ALA A 898 14.07 -19.65 -32.53
N ILE A 899 14.28 -19.57 -31.21
CA ILE A 899 15.09 -18.51 -30.60
C ILE A 899 16.08 -19.12 -29.61
N ASP A 900 17.35 -18.69 -29.66
CA ASP A 900 18.36 -18.91 -28.62
C ASP A 900 18.78 -17.57 -28.02
N TYR A 901 18.89 -17.49 -26.70
CA TYR A 901 19.33 -16.29 -25.98
C TYR A 901 20.68 -16.54 -25.30
N THR A 902 21.59 -15.57 -25.43
CA THR A 902 22.87 -15.56 -24.74
C THR A 902 22.95 -14.36 -23.80
N TYR A 903 23.45 -14.58 -22.60
CA TYR A 903 23.60 -13.57 -21.56
C TYR A 903 25.06 -13.37 -21.19
N ASP A 904 25.41 -12.15 -20.77
CA ASP A 904 26.71 -11.88 -20.14
C ASP A 904 26.73 -12.28 -18.65
N ASN A 905 27.87 -12.12 -17.99
CA ASN A 905 28.03 -12.40 -16.56
C ASN A 905 27.24 -11.45 -15.65
N ALA A 906 26.77 -10.32 -16.17
CA ALA A 906 25.91 -9.38 -15.46
C ALA A 906 24.41 -9.66 -15.72
N GLY A 907 24.08 -10.73 -16.44
CA GLY A 907 22.73 -11.14 -16.77
C GLY A 907 22.09 -10.35 -17.92
N ASN A 908 22.82 -9.47 -18.62
CA ASN A 908 22.26 -8.75 -19.76
C ASN A 908 22.17 -9.67 -20.97
N MET A 909 21.05 -9.62 -21.72
CA MET A 909 20.90 -10.41 -22.95
C MET A 909 21.75 -9.78 -24.05
N ILE A 910 22.88 -10.40 -24.40
CA ILE A 910 23.82 -9.90 -25.40
C ILE A 910 23.56 -10.44 -26.80
N GLN A 911 22.81 -11.54 -26.93
CA GLN A 911 22.42 -12.10 -28.22
C GLN A 911 21.04 -12.77 -28.16
N ALA A 912 20.29 -12.64 -29.24
CA ALA A 912 19.11 -13.43 -29.57
C ALA A 912 19.26 -13.96 -31.02
N ASN A 913 19.28 -15.27 -31.22
CA ASN A 913 19.33 -15.90 -32.53
C ASN A 913 17.93 -16.39 -32.92
N GLU A 914 17.24 -15.63 -33.78
CA GLU A 914 15.88 -15.91 -34.23
C GLU A 914 15.90 -16.63 -35.59
N GLY A 915 15.95 -17.96 -35.59
CA GLY A 915 15.90 -18.76 -36.81
C GLY A 915 17.06 -18.49 -37.78
N GLY A 916 18.24 -18.13 -37.27
CA GLY A 916 19.42 -17.75 -38.05
C GLY A 916 19.62 -16.23 -38.16
N ILE A 917 18.61 -15.42 -37.83
CA ILE A 917 18.77 -13.96 -37.72
C ILE A 917 19.37 -13.66 -36.34
N ILE A 918 20.66 -13.38 -36.32
CA ILE A 918 21.36 -13.03 -35.08
C ILE A 918 21.12 -11.54 -34.77
N ARG A 919 20.57 -11.26 -33.60
CA ARG A 919 20.50 -9.92 -33.01
C ARG A 919 21.44 -9.85 -31.81
N ASN A 920 22.38 -8.92 -31.82
CA ASN A 920 23.30 -8.68 -30.73
C ASN A 920 23.05 -7.33 -30.07
N TYR A 921 23.45 -7.23 -28.81
CA TYR A 921 23.36 -6.00 -28.04
C TYR A 921 24.70 -5.68 -27.39
N LEU A 922 25.14 -4.44 -27.51
CA LEU A 922 26.26 -3.88 -26.74
C LEU A 922 25.69 -3.01 -25.64
N TYR A 923 26.24 -3.13 -24.43
CA TYR A 923 25.78 -2.38 -23.26
C TYR A 923 26.86 -1.41 -22.78
N ASN A 924 26.47 -0.27 -22.22
CA ASN A 924 27.39 0.59 -21.48
C ASN A 924 27.62 0.08 -20.04
N ASP A 925 28.48 0.77 -19.31
CA ASP A 925 28.85 0.48 -17.91
C ASP A 925 27.66 0.54 -16.94
N ARG A 926 26.55 1.16 -17.36
CA ARG A 926 25.30 1.28 -16.61
C ARG A 926 24.28 0.19 -16.98
N GLY A 927 24.63 -0.76 -17.85
CA GLY A 927 23.74 -1.84 -18.29
C GLY A 927 22.64 -1.41 -19.27
N PHE A 928 22.78 -0.25 -19.92
CA PHE A 928 21.87 0.18 -20.99
C PHE A 928 22.40 -0.22 -22.36
N PRO A 929 21.55 -0.73 -23.27
CA PRO A 929 21.99 -1.12 -24.61
C PRO A 929 22.34 0.13 -25.42
N VAL A 930 23.60 0.25 -25.83
CA VAL A 930 24.12 1.36 -26.65
C VAL A 930 24.15 1.02 -28.13
N ALA A 931 24.11 -0.27 -28.49
CA ALA A 931 23.94 -0.70 -29.86
C ALA A 931 23.10 -1.97 -29.95
N ALA A 932 22.24 -2.03 -30.97
CA ALA A 932 21.53 -3.23 -31.40
C ALA A 932 21.99 -3.56 -32.82
N ILE A 933 22.49 -4.78 -33.03
CA ILE A 933 23.08 -5.21 -34.30
C ILE A 933 22.33 -6.43 -34.82
N THR A 934 21.96 -6.44 -36.10
CA THR A 934 21.32 -7.59 -36.76
C THR A 934 22.25 -8.17 -37.83
N ASN A 935 22.28 -9.49 -37.96
CA ASN A 935 23.04 -10.25 -38.96
C ASN A 935 24.57 -10.13 -38.85
N ALA A 936 25.10 -10.12 -37.63
CA ALA A 936 26.55 -10.13 -37.37
C ALA A 936 26.89 -10.99 -36.14
N SER A 937 28.14 -11.42 -36.00
CA SER A 937 28.68 -11.90 -34.71
C SER A 937 29.06 -10.74 -33.78
N LEU A 938 28.99 -10.93 -32.45
CA LEU A 938 29.49 -9.94 -31.47
C LEU A 938 31.00 -9.68 -31.63
N PHE A 939 31.76 -10.65 -32.14
CA PHE A 939 33.19 -10.50 -32.39
C PHE A 939 33.51 -9.72 -33.66
N GLU A 940 32.53 -9.52 -34.54
CA GLU A 940 32.67 -8.82 -35.83
C GLU A 940 32.27 -7.34 -35.76
N VAL A 941 31.81 -6.87 -34.60
CA VAL A 941 31.24 -5.53 -34.43
C VAL A 941 32.05 -4.72 -33.43
N ALA A 942 31.98 -3.39 -33.56
CA ALA A 942 32.42 -2.45 -32.54
C ALA A 942 31.59 -1.17 -32.62
N PHE A 943 31.31 -0.54 -31.49
CA PHE A 943 30.61 0.73 -31.43
C PHE A 943 31.12 1.57 -30.26
N THR A 944 31.36 2.85 -30.50
CA THR A 944 31.50 3.83 -29.43
C THR A 944 30.87 5.16 -29.83
N GLY A 945 29.99 5.67 -28.97
CA GLY A 945 29.56 7.08 -28.97
C GLY A 945 30.46 7.94 -28.08
N PHE A 946 31.56 7.37 -27.55
CA PHE A 946 32.50 8.04 -26.64
C PHE A 946 31.91 8.51 -25.30
N GLU A 947 30.70 8.08 -24.96
CA GLU A 947 30.00 8.36 -23.70
C GLU A 947 30.58 7.64 -22.47
N SER A 948 31.49 6.67 -22.66
CA SER A 948 32.16 5.94 -21.59
C SER A 948 33.68 5.97 -21.75
N THR A 949 34.37 6.12 -20.60
CA THR A 949 35.83 5.99 -20.51
C THR A 949 36.27 4.56 -20.16
N LEU A 950 35.35 3.72 -19.67
CA LEU A 950 35.63 2.34 -19.25
C LEU A 950 35.34 1.33 -20.36
N ASN A 951 34.15 1.40 -20.96
CA ASN A 951 33.76 0.54 -22.08
C ASN A 951 33.87 1.29 -23.41
N LYS A 952 34.84 0.86 -24.22
CA LYS A 952 35.14 1.42 -25.54
C LYS A 952 34.46 0.67 -26.68
N GLY A 953 33.55 -0.26 -26.35
CA GLY A 953 32.71 -1.04 -27.26
C GLY A 953 33.48 -1.71 -28.40
N GLY A 954 34.60 -2.35 -28.05
CA GLY A 954 35.44 -3.09 -29.00
C GLY A 954 36.60 -2.28 -29.61
N TRP A 955 36.62 -0.96 -29.43
CA TRP A 955 37.69 -0.10 -29.91
C TRP A 955 38.81 0.08 -28.88
N ILE A 956 40.03 0.36 -29.37
CA ILE A 956 41.21 0.66 -28.57
C ILE A 956 41.68 2.07 -28.94
N TYR A 957 41.69 2.98 -27.97
CA TYR A 957 42.19 4.35 -28.10
C TYR A 957 42.68 4.87 -26.75
N SER A 958 43.71 5.73 -26.73
CA SER A 958 44.40 6.18 -25.51
C SER A 958 44.04 7.58 -25.04
N GLY A 959 43.33 8.38 -25.85
CA GLY A 959 42.85 9.72 -25.49
C GLY A 959 41.55 9.70 -24.66
N GLN A 960 41.30 10.76 -23.88
CA GLN A 960 40.02 10.97 -23.20
C GLN A 960 39.04 11.68 -24.15
N PRO A 961 37.79 11.20 -24.30
CA PRO A 961 36.75 11.93 -25.02
C PRO A 961 36.57 13.35 -24.49
N SER A 962 36.33 14.30 -25.40
CA SER A 962 36.06 15.69 -25.07
C SER A 962 34.56 15.89 -24.87
N ALA A 963 34.17 16.53 -23.75
CA ALA A 963 32.78 16.86 -23.47
C ALA A 963 32.32 18.07 -24.30
N ALA A 964 31.02 18.13 -24.60
CA ALA A 964 30.40 19.32 -25.18
C ALA A 964 30.64 20.57 -24.28
N ILE A 965 31.21 21.63 -24.84
CA ILE A 965 31.38 22.91 -24.13
C ILE A 965 30.15 23.78 -24.41
N LYS A 966 29.27 23.96 -23.42
CA LYS A 966 28.12 24.88 -23.53
C LYS A 966 28.56 26.33 -23.29
N PRO A 967 27.94 27.32 -23.96
CA PRO A 967 28.14 28.73 -23.62
C PRO A 967 27.71 28.97 -22.17
N THR A 968 28.57 29.61 -21.37
CA THR A 968 28.21 30.15 -20.06
C THR A 968 28.24 31.68 -20.12
N PRO A 969 27.52 32.39 -19.24
CA PRO A 969 27.53 33.86 -19.21
C PRO A 969 28.93 34.47 -19.05
N GLN A 970 29.87 33.69 -18.51
CA GLN A 970 31.25 34.08 -18.26
C GLN A 970 32.17 33.92 -19.48
N PHE A 971 31.77 33.12 -20.48
CA PHE A 971 32.50 32.89 -21.73
C PHE A 971 31.51 32.89 -22.92
N PRO A 972 31.11 34.07 -23.43
CA PRO A 972 30.13 34.19 -24.51
C PRO A 972 30.68 33.80 -25.90
N TYR A 973 31.96 33.45 -25.99
CA TYR A 973 32.62 33.01 -27.23
C TYR A 973 33.29 31.66 -26.99
N VAL A 974 32.55 30.57 -27.21
CA VAL A 974 33.11 29.21 -27.31
C VAL A 974 32.84 28.72 -28.73
N ILE A 975 33.89 28.30 -29.44
CA ILE A 975 33.78 27.67 -30.76
C ILE A 975 33.01 26.35 -30.56
N GLU A 976 31.85 26.21 -31.19
CA GLU A 976 30.91 25.09 -31.05
C GLU A 976 31.57 23.72 -31.28
N GLN A 977 32.15 23.08 -30.26
CA GLN A 977 32.57 21.68 -30.31
C GLN A 977 31.49 20.79 -29.68
N ASN A 978 30.29 20.81 -30.27
CA ASN A 978 29.19 19.94 -29.86
C ASN A 978 29.31 18.61 -30.59
N PRO A 979 29.11 17.44 -29.94
CA PRO A 979 29.10 16.12 -30.56
C PRO A 979 27.91 15.95 -31.52
N ALA A 980 27.94 14.92 -32.37
CA ALA A 980 26.87 14.65 -33.34
C ALA A 980 25.62 14.06 -32.67
N SER A 981 25.83 13.27 -31.62
CA SER A 981 24.82 12.87 -30.65
C SER A 981 25.45 12.81 -29.25
N GLY A 982 24.69 12.45 -28.22
CA GLY A 982 25.25 12.32 -26.87
C GLY A 982 25.86 13.60 -26.30
N LEU A 983 26.88 13.44 -25.45
CA LEU A 983 27.59 14.50 -24.72
C LEU A 983 29.09 14.56 -25.05
N TYR A 984 29.67 13.48 -25.57
CA TYR A 984 31.11 13.37 -25.78
C TYR A 984 31.45 13.04 -27.24
N PHE A 985 32.61 13.51 -27.70
CA PHE A 985 33.19 13.12 -28.99
C PHE A 985 34.68 12.82 -28.81
N TYR A 986 35.31 12.23 -29.82
CA TYR A 986 36.75 11.97 -29.81
C TYR A 986 37.47 12.85 -30.82
N TYR A 987 38.52 13.54 -30.38
CA TYR A 987 39.40 14.29 -31.28
C TYR A 987 40.60 13.43 -31.67
N ILE A 988 40.62 12.96 -32.91
CA ILE A 988 41.74 12.19 -33.44
C ILE A 988 42.83 13.17 -33.92
N ALA A 989 44.03 13.10 -33.35
CA ALA A 989 45.17 13.93 -33.74
C ALA A 989 46.50 13.24 -33.36
N GLY A 990 46.95 12.30 -34.19
CA GLY A 990 48.11 11.46 -33.86
C GLY A 990 47.85 10.35 -32.83
N TYR A 991 46.58 10.19 -32.40
CA TYR A 991 46.12 9.12 -31.52
C TYR A 991 45.19 8.16 -32.28
N PRO A 992 45.72 7.16 -33.00
CA PRO A 992 44.90 6.28 -33.82
C PRO A 992 43.88 5.49 -32.98
N ILE A 993 42.73 5.21 -33.57
CA ILE A 993 41.73 4.29 -33.01
C ILE A 993 41.91 2.94 -33.69
N THR A 994 42.08 1.89 -32.90
CA THR A 994 42.38 0.55 -33.40
C THR A 994 41.27 -0.44 -33.04
N ARG A 995 40.94 -1.35 -33.94
CA ARG A 995 40.19 -2.58 -33.65
C ARG A 995 41.06 -3.77 -33.96
N SER A 996 41.21 -4.68 -32.99
CA SER A 996 41.95 -5.92 -33.23
C SER A 996 41.30 -6.74 -34.35
N ALA A 997 42.10 -7.35 -35.23
CA ALA A 997 41.62 -8.29 -36.24
C ALA A 997 41.09 -9.59 -35.63
N ALA A 998 41.42 -9.88 -34.36
CA ALA A 998 40.89 -11.03 -33.65
C ALA A 998 39.36 -10.96 -33.57
N GLY A 999 38.71 -11.98 -34.13
CA GLY A 999 37.25 -12.10 -34.22
C GLY A 999 36.65 -11.62 -35.55
N LEU A 1000 37.42 -10.90 -36.38
CA LEU A 1000 37.00 -10.54 -37.73
C LEU A 1000 37.27 -11.68 -38.71
N VAL A 1001 36.36 -11.89 -39.66
CA VAL A 1001 36.51 -12.87 -40.74
C VAL A 1001 37.33 -12.27 -41.88
N ALA A 1002 38.56 -12.76 -42.09
CA ALA A 1002 39.41 -12.36 -43.21
C ALA A 1002 38.74 -12.67 -44.56
N GLY A 1003 38.83 -11.75 -45.52
CA GLY A 1003 38.16 -11.85 -46.82
C GLY A 1003 36.69 -11.39 -46.84
N LYS A 1004 36.07 -11.14 -45.67
CA LYS A 1004 34.70 -10.61 -45.58
C LYS A 1004 34.70 -9.08 -45.69
N LYS A 1005 33.62 -8.53 -46.24
CA LYS A 1005 33.40 -7.08 -46.35
C LYS A 1005 32.82 -6.49 -45.08
N TYR A 1006 33.33 -5.34 -44.67
CA TYR A 1006 32.90 -4.58 -43.49
C TYR A 1006 32.62 -3.13 -43.86
N ARG A 1007 31.80 -2.48 -43.02
CA ARG A 1007 31.54 -1.06 -43.03
C ARG A 1007 32.03 -0.43 -41.74
N ILE A 1008 32.70 0.71 -41.88
CA ILE A 1008 32.94 1.66 -40.79
C ILE A 1008 32.17 2.93 -41.09
N SER A 1009 31.28 3.35 -40.18
CA SER A 1009 30.62 4.65 -40.26
C SER A 1009 30.92 5.50 -39.03
N TYR A 1010 31.03 6.81 -39.23
CA TYR A 1010 31.22 7.80 -38.17
C TYR A 1010 30.79 9.18 -38.63
N TRP A 1011 30.41 10.01 -37.67
CA TRP A 1011 30.14 11.42 -37.87
C TRP A 1011 31.42 12.22 -37.66
N LYS A 1012 31.89 12.93 -38.68
CA LYS A 1012 33.05 13.83 -38.59
C LYS A 1012 32.62 15.28 -38.65
N LYS A 1013 33.13 16.09 -37.72
CA LYS A 1013 32.87 17.52 -37.69
C LYS A 1013 33.59 18.24 -38.83
N LYS A 1014 32.97 19.29 -39.38
CA LYS A 1014 33.60 20.18 -40.36
C LYS A 1014 34.54 21.18 -39.68
N GLU A 1015 35.66 21.49 -40.35
CA GLU A 1015 36.61 22.51 -39.93
C GLU A 1015 36.31 23.85 -40.63
N GLY A 1016 35.34 24.60 -40.11
CA GLY A 1016 34.86 25.83 -40.76
C GLY A 1016 33.86 25.55 -41.89
N ALA A 1017 33.84 26.39 -42.93
CA ALA A 1017 32.88 26.28 -44.04
C ALA A 1017 33.27 25.24 -45.11
N THR A 1018 34.38 24.53 -44.95
CA THR A 1018 34.87 23.51 -45.88
C THR A 1018 34.21 22.15 -45.59
N ALA A 1019 34.00 21.35 -46.63
CA ALA A 1019 33.53 19.97 -46.48
C ALA A 1019 34.54 19.19 -45.63
N ALA A 1020 34.06 18.41 -44.66
CA ALA A 1020 34.93 17.51 -43.91
C ALA A 1020 35.61 16.53 -44.89
N THR A 1021 36.87 16.18 -44.62
CA THR A 1021 37.58 15.11 -45.33
C THR A 1021 37.43 13.80 -44.57
N PRO A 1022 37.32 12.64 -45.22
CA PRO A 1022 37.28 11.37 -44.50
C PRO A 1022 38.58 11.09 -43.73
N LEU A 1023 38.50 10.27 -42.69
CA LEU A 1023 39.65 9.68 -41.99
C LEU A 1023 40.25 8.53 -42.80
N ASP A 1024 41.53 8.23 -42.56
CA ASP A 1024 42.23 7.15 -43.22
C ASP A 1024 42.04 5.83 -42.47
N ILE A 1025 41.85 4.75 -43.23
CA ILE A 1025 41.84 3.38 -42.72
C ILE A 1025 42.99 2.64 -43.40
N ASN A 1026 43.73 1.81 -42.64
CA ASN A 1026 44.86 1.02 -43.15
C ASN A 1026 44.47 -0.14 -44.10
N TYR A 1027 43.31 -0.05 -44.74
CA TYR A 1027 42.78 -1.01 -45.71
C TYR A 1027 42.35 -0.27 -46.98
N PRO A 1028 42.58 -0.85 -48.18
CA PRO A 1028 41.94 -0.37 -49.40
C PRO A 1028 40.42 -0.36 -49.23
N ASN A 1029 39.82 0.81 -49.40
CA ASN A 1029 38.42 1.03 -49.12
C ASN A 1029 37.74 1.89 -50.20
N THR A 1030 36.42 1.84 -50.20
CA THR A 1030 35.58 2.84 -50.87
C THR A 1030 34.96 3.72 -49.80
N VAL A 1031 34.95 5.03 -50.04
CA VAL A 1031 34.41 6.01 -49.09
C VAL A 1031 33.20 6.69 -49.70
N LYS A 1032 32.12 6.76 -48.94
CA LYS A 1032 30.89 7.48 -49.32
C LYS A 1032 30.52 8.49 -48.23
N GLN A 1033 30.01 9.62 -48.67
CA GLN A 1033 29.29 10.54 -47.79
C GLN A 1033 27.82 10.10 -47.79
N THR A 1034 27.32 9.63 -46.65
CA THR A 1034 25.95 9.10 -46.54
C THR A 1034 24.98 10.19 -46.12
N ASN A 1035 25.39 11.08 -45.21
CA ASN A 1035 24.61 12.22 -44.74
C ASN A 1035 25.50 13.45 -44.55
N ASN A 1036 24.98 14.63 -44.86
CA ASN A 1036 25.72 15.88 -44.76
C ASN A 1036 24.86 16.96 -44.10
N PHE A 1037 25.29 17.45 -42.94
CA PHE A 1037 24.68 18.52 -42.16
C PHE A 1037 25.61 19.74 -42.07
N GLU A 1038 25.14 20.89 -41.58
CA GLU A 1038 25.93 22.13 -41.57
C GLU A 1038 27.25 21.99 -40.80
N THR A 1039 27.26 21.25 -39.69
CA THR A 1039 28.42 21.09 -38.80
C THR A 1039 29.11 19.73 -38.90
N TYR A 1040 28.44 18.72 -39.46
CA TYR A 1040 28.86 17.32 -39.46
C TYR A 1040 28.64 16.65 -40.82
N THR A 1041 29.54 15.75 -41.20
CA THR A 1041 29.39 14.86 -42.36
C THR A 1041 29.60 13.42 -41.91
N CYS A 1042 28.67 12.54 -42.27
CA CYS A 1042 28.79 11.11 -42.02
C CYS A 1042 29.58 10.48 -43.17
N PHE A 1043 30.63 9.73 -42.81
CA PHE A 1043 31.42 8.96 -43.75
C PHE A 1043 31.18 7.48 -43.51
N GLU A 1044 31.02 6.73 -44.59
CA GLU A 1044 31.00 5.27 -44.59
C GLU A 1044 32.18 4.76 -45.42
N HIS A 1045 32.97 3.87 -44.83
CA HIS A 1045 34.05 3.16 -45.48
C HIS A 1045 33.67 1.69 -45.65
N GLU A 1046 33.58 1.21 -46.88
CA GLU A 1046 33.45 -0.23 -47.17
C GLU A 1046 34.82 -0.79 -47.59
N PHE A 1047 35.26 -1.86 -46.92
CA PHE A 1047 36.56 -2.51 -47.14
C PHE A 1047 36.47 -4.02 -46.92
N THR A 1048 37.46 -4.77 -47.39
CA THR A 1048 37.61 -6.21 -47.12
C THR A 1048 38.67 -6.42 -46.04
N ALA A 1049 38.29 -7.06 -44.92
CA ALA A 1049 39.20 -7.26 -43.80
C ALA A 1049 40.26 -8.33 -44.12
N GLY A 1050 41.49 -8.12 -43.63
CA GLY A 1050 42.60 -9.06 -43.69
C GLY A 1050 42.94 -9.61 -42.29
N SER A 1051 44.20 -9.97 -42.08
CA SER A 1051 44.72 -10.43 -40.77
C SER A 1051 45.31 -9.33 -39.90
N ALA A 1052 45.45 -8.10 -40.42
CA ALA A 1052 45.99 -6.96 -39.69
C ALA A 1052 44.88 -6.22 -38.93
N ASP A 1053 45.21 -5.67 -37.75
CA ASP A 1053 44.31 -4.81 -36.99
C ASP A 1053 43.81 -3.64 -37.85
N ILE A 1054 42.55 -3.24 -37.67
CA ILE A 1054 42.01 -2.05 -38.33
C ILE A 1054 42.54 -0.84 -37.57
N VAL A 1055 43.20 0.07 -38.26
CA VAL A 1055 43.73 1.32 -37.72
C VAL A 1055 43.07 2.48 -38.43
N ILE A 1056 42.36 3.31 -37.67
CA ILE A 1056 41.78 4.57 -38.13
C ILE A 1056 42.72 5.69 -37.69
N SER A 1057 43.12 6.53 -38.64
CA SER A 1057 44.07 7.63 -38.43
C SER A 1057 43.63 8.88 -39.18
N GLY A 1058 44.22 10.02 -38.81
CA GLY A 1058 43.91 11.32 -39.40
C GLY A 1058 43.79 12.40 -38.34
N VAL A 1059 43.15 13.51 -38.73
CA VAL A 1059 42.90 14.67 -37.88
C VAL A 1059 41.41 15.04 -37.91
N GLY A 1060 40.85 15.34 -36.74
CA GLY A 1060 39.53 15.97 -36.58
C GLY A 1060 38.68 15.41 -35.43
N ALA A 1061 37.53 16.04 -35.17
CA ALA A 1061 36.54 15.52 -34.23
C ALA A 1061 35.64 14.48 -34.91
N LEU A 1062 35.52 13.30 -34.31
CA LEU A 1062 34.57 12.27 -34.72
C LEU A 1062 33.69 11.80 -33.57
N ASP A 1063 32.52 11.28 -33.94
CA ASP A 1063 31.51 10.76 -33.03
C ASP A 1063 30.78 9.56 -33.67
N ASN A 1064 30.16 8.72 -32.84
CA ASN A 1064 29.40 7.53 -33.22
C ASN A 1064 30.16 6.60 -34.19
N LEU A 1065 31.32 6.13 -33.75
CA LEU A 1065 32.15 5.24 -34.54
C LEU A 1065 31.60 3.81 -34.50
N ARG A 1066 31.17 3.32 -35.66
CA ARG A 1066 30.53 2.01 -35.88
C ARG A 1066 31.43 1.14 -36.76
N LEU A 1067 31.52 -0.15 -36.43
CA LEU A 1067 32.08 -1.21 -37.29
C LEU A 1067 31.11 -2.39 -37.29
N TYR A 1068 30.76 -2.86 -38.48
CA TYR A 1068 29.91 -4.03 -38.65
C TYR A 1068 30.10 -4.65 -40.06
N PRO A 1069 29.77 -5.94 -40.27
CA PRO A 1069 29.75 -6.54 -41.60
C PRO A 1069 28.89 -5.76 -42.60
N ALA A 1070 29.25 -5.74 -43.88
CA ALA A 1070 28.54 -4.94 -44.88
C ALA A 1070 27.08 -5.38 -45.14
N ASP A 1071 26.73 -6.60 -44.73
CA ASP A 1071 25.39 -7.20 -44.79
C ASP A 1071 24.65 -7.18 -43.44
N ALA A 1072 25.19 -6.48 -42.44
CA ALA A 1072 24.60 -6.29 -41.13
C ALA A 1072 23.94 -4.90 -40.98
N PHE A 1073 23.10 -4.76 -39.95
CA PHE A 1073 22.46 -3.49 -39.60
C PHE A 1073 22.75 -3.13 -38.16
N MET A 1074 23.01 -1.85 -37.86
CA MET A 1074 23.26 -1.36 -36.50
C MET A 1074 22.39 -0.14 -36.20
N THR A 1075 21.77 -0.13 -35.02
CA THR A 1075 21.10 1.04 -34.43
C THR A 1075 21.76 1.34 -33.11
N THR A 1076 22.01 2.62 -32.81
CA THR A 1076 22.73 3.04 -31.60
C THR A 1076 21.92 4.01 -30.76
N TYR A 1077 22.21 4.04 -29.46
CA TYR A 1077 21.42 4.74 -28.46
C TYR A 1077 22.32 5.48 -27.47
N ASP A 1078 21.98 6.74 -27.17
CA ASP A 1078 22.60 7.52 -26.09
C ASP A 1078 21.63 7.73 -24.95
N TYR A 1079 22.15 7.90 -23.73
CA TYR A 1079 21.34 8.01 -22.51
C TYR A 1079 21.78 9.17 -21.62
N ASP A 1080 20.82 9.94 -21.11
CA ASP A 1080 21.10 10.94 -20.08
C ASP A 1080 21.49 10.29 -18.74
N ALA A 1081 21.82 11.12 -17.75
CA ALA A 1081 22.15 10.65 -16.40
C ALA A 1081 20.96 9.97 -15.68
N LYS A 1082 19.72 10.20 -16.13
CA LYS A 1082 18.50 9.59 -15.60
C LYS A 1082 18.16 8.25 -16.29
N GLY A 1083 18.90 7.85 -17.33
CA GLY A 1083 18.65 6.65 -18.11
C GLY A 1083 17.60 6.83 -19.22
N ASN A 1084 17.21 8.06 -19.53
CA ASN A 1084 16.34 8.35 -20.66
C ASN A 1084 17.15 8.30 -21.96
N VAL A 1085 16.59 7.73 -23.02
CA VAL A 1085 17.21 7.72 -24.35
C VAL A 1085 17.25 9.14 -24.89
N THR A 1086 18.42 9.74 -25.06
CA THR A 1086 18.58 11.12 -25.57
C THR A 1086 18.79 11.19 -27.07
N SER A 1087 19.31 10.11 -27.66
CA SER A 1087 19.48 10.01 -29.09
C SER A 1087 19.26 8.57 -29.54
N ILE A 1088 18.71 8.42 -30.74
CA ILE A 1088 18.70 7.16 -31.49
C ILE A 1088 19.28 7.47 -32.86
N ILE A 1089 20.25 6.68 -33.29
CA ILE A 1089 20.78 6.77 -34.64
C ILE A 1089 20.46 5.47 -35.37
N ASP A 1090 19.69 5.59 -36.44
CA ASP A 1090 19.16 4.45 -37.18
C ASP A 1090 20.20 3.80 -38.11
N LEU A 1091 19.73 2.83 -38.89
CA LEU A 1091 20.51 2.06 -39.86
C LEU A 1091 21.00 2.87 -41.08
N ASN A 1092 20.44 4.07 -41.30
CA ASN A 1092 20.86 5.00 -42.34
C ASN A 1092 21.73 6.14 -41.77
N ASP A 1093 22.26 5.97 -40.56
CA ASP A 1093 22.98 6.97 -39.78
C ASP A 1093 22.16 8.25 -39.49
N ILE A 1094 20.82 8.22 -39.55
CA ILE A 1094 19.97 9.38 -39.25
C ILE A 1094 19.81 9.53 -37.74
N VAL A 1095 20.19 10.71 -37.21
CA VAL A 1095 20.11 11.03 -35.78
C VAL A 1095 18.73 11.60 -35.44
N THR A 1096 18.05 10.96 -34.49
CA THR A 1096 16.85 11.47 -33.83
C THR A 1096 17.16 11.78 -32.38
N GLN A 1097 16.91 13.01 -31.95
CA GLN A 1097 17.15 13.46 -30.58
C GLN A 1097 15.85 13.54 -29.79
N TYR A 1098 15.92 13.20 -28.50
CA TYR A 1098 14.78 13.20 -27.59
C TYR A 1098 15.07 14.17 -26.44
N GLN A 1099 14.16 15.12 -26.26
CA GLN A 1099 14.14 15.99 -25.09
C GLN A 1099 13.00 15.58 -24.19
N TYR A 1100 13.26 15.73 -22.90
CA TYR A 1100 12.35 15.35 -21.85
C TYR A 1100 11.97 16.59 -21.05
N ASP A 1101 10.73 16.61 -20.57
CA ASP A 1101 10.36 17.54 -19.51
C ASP A 1101 11.05 17.17 -18.18
N ASN A 1102 10.86 18.00 -17.16
CA ASN A 1102 11.45 17.73 -15.84
C ASN A 1102 10.94 16.42 -15.20
N SER A 1103 9.85 15.84 -15.71
CA SER A 1103 9.27 14.57 -15.27
C SER A 1103 9.76 13.36 -16.08
N SER A 1104 10.82 13.51 -16.90
CA SER A 1104 11.33 12.44 -17.76
C SER A 1104 10.31 11.95 -18.80
N ARG A 1105 9.37 12.79 -19.25
CA ARG A 1105 8.47 12.48 -20.38
C ARG A 1105 8.97 13.18 -21.64
N VAL A 1106 8.92 12.50 -22.79
CA VAL A 1106 9.38 13.07 -24.07
C VAL A 1106 8.53 14.27 -24.44
N ASN A 1107 9.05 15.49 -24.37
CA ASN A 1107 8.31 16.69 -24.77
C ASN A 1107 8.60 17.10 -26.23
N ARG A 1108 9.78 16.74 -26.75
CA ARG A 1108 10.19 17.03 -28.12
C ARG A 1108 11.01 15.89 -28.69
N ILE A 1109 10.73 15.56 -29.93
CA ILE A 1109 11.54 14.71 -30.79
C ILE A 1109 12.07 15.63 -31.90
N LEU A 1110 13.38 15.63 -32.08
CA LEU A 1110 14.08 16.56 -32.94
C LEU A 1110 14.91 15.78 -33.97
N ASP A 1111 15.12 16.39 -35.13
CA ASP A 1111 16.17 15.95 -36.05
C ASP A 1111 17.54 16.43 -35.57
N MET A 1112 18.60 16.05 -36.28
CA MET A 1112 19.97 16.47 -35.98
C MET A 1112 20.20 18.00 -36.02
N LYS A 1113 19.33 18.77 -36.69
CA LYS A 1113 19.41 20.24 -36.76
C LYS A 1113 18.73 20.91 -35.57
N GLY A 1114 18.11 20.14 -34.68
CA GLY A 1114 17.24 20.67 -33.64
C GLY A 1114 15.88 21.12 -34.17
N SER A 1115 15.52 20.75 -35.40
CA SER A 1115 14.16 20.98 -35.91
C SER A 1115 13.21 20.01 -35.23
N ILE A 1116 12.05 20.51 -34.81
CA ILE A 1116 11.03 19.69 -34.14
C ILE A 1116 10.39 18.76 -35.18
N LEU A 1117 10.66 17.45 -35.05
CA LEU A 1117 9.95 16.40 -35.77
C LEU A 1117 8.58 16.14 -35.14
N LYS A 1118 8.53 16.19 -33.80
CA LYS A 1118 7.30 16.04 -33.02
C LYS A 1118 7.44 16.83 -31.72
N ALA A 1119 6.48 17.70 -31.44
CA ALA A 1119 6.28 18.25 -30.10
C ALA A 1119 5.12 17.51 -29.44
N VAL A 1120 5.28 17.17 -28.18
CA VAL A 1120 4.23 16.59 -27.36
C VAL A 1120 4.00 17.53 -26.20
N ASP A 1121 2.93 18.30 -26.30
CA ASP A 1121 2.42 19.04 -25.16
C ASP A 1121 1.47 18.14 -24.39
N TYR A 1122 1.85 17.85 -23.16
CA TYR A 1122 1.03 17.08 -22.24
C TYR A 1122 0.04 18.04 -21.58
N THR A 1123 -1.11 18.25 -22.22
CA THR A 1123 -2.27 18.88 -21.59
C THR A 1123 -2.92 17.86 -20.67
N PHE A 1124 -3.07 18.23 -19.40
CA PHE A 1124 -3.78 17.45 -18.41
C PHE A 1124 -5.26 17.80 -18.43
#